data_AF-A0A6V7PRB5-F1
#
_entry.id   AF-A0A6V7PRB5-F1
#
_cell.length_a   1.000
_cell.length_b   1.000
_cell.length_c   1.000
_cell.angle_alpha   90.00
_cell.angle_beta   90.00
_cell.angle_gamma   90.00
#
_symmetry.space_group_name_H-M   'P 1'
#
loop_
_entity.id
_entity.type
_entity.pdbx_description
1 polymer ?
#
loop_
_entity_poly.entity_id
_entity_poly.type
_entity_poly.pdbx_seq_one_letter_code
_entity_poly.pdbx_strand_id
1 'polypeptide(L)'
;MGRVGFGVAVGCAVVSCAIAAALAWRRARGRGRWRREAEVVREFEEGCATPVARLRQVVDAMVVEMHAGLASDGGSKLKMLLTFVDSLPDGTEEGTYYALDLGGTNFRVLRVQLGGKGSLILNHQVERQPIPHELMTSTSENLFDFIALTLKRFVEKEDGSQHHSDDERALGFTFSFPVRQTSVASGVLIKWTKGFSIEDTVGKDVAQCIEEAMTKRGLNMRVAALVNDTVGTLALGHYYDEDAVAAVVIGTGSNACYVERTDAIIKCQGLTNSGSMVVNMEWGNFWSSHLPRTSYDIALDDESPNPNDQGFEKMISNLNVPFSLRTPLMAAMHTDDSADLREVKTILQEYLHISDVPLKTRRLVVKVCDIITRRAARLAAAGIVSILKKIGRDGRTKGKPRRTVVAIEGPLYSSYAIFRDYLNETLVELLSEEVAQNVILKVCEDGSGLGAALLAAAHSKFSTPFAAAKELEVVRRCSSMASSLFSLLVSAVTKLTRFVEGAHFTSSLLPSSSSNPFATLQEDLKHLKRTLLRIHATLADVEEREIRDNSVKLWLHEIKAVAYDADDILDEYHYELLRRQVEGKPSPVIRKRKMGQIHDLSFPAGLSGRINEVRMRLDEIAKDRDALHLREEDGERRLNDACWKLIPTSSLVDDSRVYGRDIDKKNIIQLLLSDGQPKVDVIPIVGPGGVGKTTLAQLVYNDPMVRCHFHLYAWICTSQSFDVLKITQTIVKSITKSSCDSAELDDLHHSLKKALKNKKFLLVLDDVWNEQQSLWELLCIPFSKSMSSKIIVTTRNESTARIMHAVTPYRLGLLTEKDCWLVFKRYAFEHQPQFMSISSGELADMGYEIARRCEGLPLAAKTLGSLLRLETDEEMWREVLQSEFWVVLNEERNEILPALMLSYHRMPSHLRQCFTYTSAFPKGYLFEKPYIVKLWMAQGYIVHNGRNSSPEEVGGTYFDELLQRSMFQHSQSLDTTKDGWFCMHELIHDLAKSISGRECITAHDSRSLDVDEDTLHASLVPTDGQNIIEFQTLNEPKRLRTFLILKLKQMQVLQVEMPEFLLQNLKCLRTIDLSYTMLEVLPDSIGELKHLRYLGLRETNIRVLPESLCSLYNLQVLDLSHCMSILELPQGIGNLVSLRHLSLPVMEDSHICMPTGLGNLTNLRSLSAFYIGETNGTVG
;
A
#
# COMPACT_ATOMS: atom_id res chain seq x y z
N MET A 1 -31.06 52.37 -106.03
CA MET A 1 -30.94 52.40 -104.55
C MET A 1 -30.54 51.04 -103.95
N GLY A 2 -29.70 50.24 -104.61
CA GLY A 2 -29.44 48.83 -104.23
C GLY A 2 -28.04 48.50 -103.68
N ARG A 3 -27.20 49.49 -103.35
CA ARG A 3 -25.80 49.25 -102.94
C ARG A 3 -25.39 49.78 -101.56
N VAL A 4 -26.28 50.51 -100.87
CA VAL A 4 -26.00 51.04 -99.52
C VAL A 4 -26.62 50.16 -98.41
N GLY A 5 -27.73 49.45 -98.70
CA GLY A 5 -28.35 48.53 -97.75
C GLY A 5 -27.57 47.23 -97.50
N PHE A 6 -26.78 46.77 -98.48
CA PHE A 6 -26.04 45.51 -98.37
C PHE A 6 -24.77 45.67 -97.49
N GLY A 7 -24.11 46.83 -97.53
CA GLY A 7 -22.91 47.09 -96.72
C GLY A 7 -23.20 47.27 -95.22
N VAL A 8 -24.33 47.87 -94.86
CA VAL A 8 -24.73 48.08 -93.45
C VAL A 8 -25.29 46.79 -92.84
N ALA A 9 -26.04 45.98 -93.60
CA ALA A 9 -26.53 44.68 -93.14
C ALA A 9 -25.38 43.67 -92.94
N VAL A 10 -24.39 43.64 -93.85
CA VAL A 10 -23.21 42.78 -93.72
C VAL A 10 -22.27 43.28 -92.61
N GLY A 11 -22.09 44.60 -92.46
CA GLY A 11 -21.29 45.18 -91.36
C GLY A 11 -21.88 44.92 -89.97
N CYS A 12 -23.19 45.08 -89.79
CA CYS A 12 -23.87 44.74 -88.53
C CYS A 12 -23.87 43.23 -88.26
N ALA A 13 -24.02 42.38 -89.28
CA ALA A 13 -23.95 40.93 -89.12
C ALA A 13 -22.53 40.46 -88.75
N VAL A 14 -21.48 41.01 -89.36
CA VAL A 14 -20.08 40.63 -89.06
C VAL A 14 -19.66 41.12 -87.67
N VAL A 15 -20.06 42.32 -87.25
CA VAL A 15 -19.80 42.81 -85.88
C VAL A 15 -20.61 42.02 -84.84
N SER A 16 -21.87 41.68 -85.13
CA SER A 16 -22.70 40.85 -84.24
C SER A 16 -22.18 39.42 -84.15
N CYS A 17 -21.72 38.83 -85.26
CA CYS A 17 -21.07 37.51 -85.28
C CYS A 17 -19.70 37.52 -84.60
N ALA A 18 -18.91 38.60 -84.70
CA ALA A 18 -17.63 38.73 -84.00
C ALA A 18 -17.81 38.93 -82.49
N ILE A 19 -18.81 39.69 -82.06
CA ILE A 19 -19.18 39.84 -80.64
C ILE A 19 -19.79 38.54 -80.11
N ALA A 20 -20.66 37.87 -80.88
CA ALA A 20 -21.20 36.56 -80.51
C ALA A 20 -20.12 35.48 -80.48
N ALA A 21 -19.13 35.50 -81.38
CA ALA A 21 -17.99 34.59 -81.39
C ALA A 21 -17.01 34.90 -80.26
N ALA A 22 -16.77 36.17 -79.92
CA ALA A 22 -15.95 36.57 -78.77
C ALA A 22 -16.66 36.25 -77.43
N LEU A 23 -17.98 36.40 -77.35
CA LEU A 23 -18.80 35.99 -76.21
C LEU A 23 -18.93 34.47 -76.14
N ALA A 24 -19.02 33.77 -77.26
CA ALA A 24 -19.02 32.30 -77.34
C ALA A 24 -17.64 31.74 -77.00
N TRP A 25 -16.56 32.41 -77.39
CA TRP A 25 -15.18 32.04 -77.07
C TRP A 25 -14.83 32.39 -75.62
N ARG A 26 -15.27 33.53 -75.08
CA ARG A 26 -15.23 33.82 -73.63
C ARG A 26 -16.11 32.86 -72.83
N ARG A 27 -17.29 32.49 -73.33
CA ARG A 27 -18.16 31.44 -72.73
C ARG A 27 -17.56 30.04 -72.87
N ALA A 28 -16.82 29.72 -73.94
CA ALA A 28 -16.17 28.43 -74.16
C ALA A 28 -14.90 28.30 -73.31
N ARG A 29 -14.10 29.37 -73.20
CA ARG A 29 -12.93 29.47 -72.32
C ARG A 29 -13.35 29.51 -70.84
N GLY A 30 -14.45 30.20 -70.53
CA GLY A 30 -15.14 30.15 -69.25
C GLY A 30 -15.77 28.79 -68.95
N ARG A 31 -16.35 28.09 -69.94
CA ARG A 31 -16.83 26.69 -69.80
C ARG A 31 -15.69 25.70 -69.63
N GLY A 32 -14.57 25.88 -70.30
CA GLY A 32 -13.37 25.03 -70.17
C GLY A 32 -12.68 25.21 -68.81
N ARG A 33 -12.55 26.46 -68.34
CA ARG A 33 -12.07 26.77 -66.99
C ARG A 33 -13.04 26.27 -65.91
N TRP A 34 -14.34 26.46 -66.11
CA TRP A 34 -15.38 25.93 -65.20
C TRP A 34 -15.44 24.41 -65.20
N ARG A 35 -15.23 23.73 -66.34
CA ARG A 35 -15.11 22.27 -66.40
C ARG A 35 -13.92 21.81 -65.57
N ARG A 36 -12.79 22.51 -65.64
CA ARG A 36 -11.61 22.22 -64.82
C ARG A 36 -11.86 22.48 -63.34
N GLU A 37 -12.52 23.58 -62.97
CA GLU A 37 -12.89 23.89 -61.58
C GLU A 37 -13.88 22.86 -61.00
N ALA A 38 -14.88 22.47 -61.79
CA ALA A 38 -15.84 21.42 -61.40
C ALA A 38 -15.18 20.03 -61.29
N GLU A 39 -14.19 19.75 -62.15
CA GLU A 39 -13.41 18.52 -62.11
C GLU A 39 -12.53 18.44 -60.86
N VAL A 40 -11.86 19.53 -60.48
CA VAL A 40 -11.08 19.59 -59.23
C VAL A 40 -11.96 19.35 -58.00
N VAL A 41 -13.18 19.92 -57.98
CA VAL A 41 -14.13 19.67 -56.88
C VAL A 41 -14.65 18.23 -56.90
N ARG A 42 -14.81 17.62 -58.08
CA ARG A 42 -15.19 16.20 -58.21
C ARG A 42 -14.09 15.27 -57.71
N GLU A 43 -12.83 15.51 -58.11
CA GLU A 43 -11.66 14.77 -57.61
C GLU A 43 -11.52 14.93 -56.09
N PHE A 44 -11.76 16.12 -55.56
CA PHE A 44 -11.75 16.37 -54.11
C PHE A 44 -12.89 15.64 -53.38
N GLU A 45 -14.10 15.62 -53.95
CA GLU A 45 -15.25 14.88 -53.44
C GLU A 45 -14.98 13.37 -53.41
N GLU A 46 -14.42 12.82 -54.50
CA GLU A 46 -14.02 11.41 -54.60
C GLU A 46 -12.89 11.06 -53.63
N GLY A 47 -11.90 11.95 -53.48
CA GLY A 47 -10.80 11.79 -52.52
C GLY A 47 -11.27 11.81 -51.07
N CYS A 48 -12.23 12.68 -50.74
CA CYS A 48 -12.85 12.80 -49.42
C CYS A 48 -13.91 11.73 -49.12
N ALA A 49 -14.25 10.86 -50.08
CA ALA A 49 -15.35 9.93 -49.95
C ALA A 49 -15.15 8.92 -48.80
N THR A 50 -16.18 8.79 -47.97
CA THR A 50 -16.24 7.91 -46.78
C THR A 50 -17.41 6.92 -46.91
N PRO A 51 -17.38 6.00 -47.90
CA PRO A 51 -18.40 4.96 -47.99
C PRO A 51 -18.37 4.08 -46.73
N VAL A 52 -19.53 3.53 -46.33
CA VAL A 52 -19.68 2.74 -45.11
C VAL A 52 -18.64 1.62 -45.00
N ALA A 53 -18.29 0.96 -46.12
CA ALA A 53 -17.25 -0.07 -46.16
C ALA A 53 -15.87 0.46 -45.73
N ARG A 54 -15.47 1.66 -46.20
CA ARG A 54 -14.22 2.32 -45.80
C ARG A 54 -14.28 2.76 -44.34
N LEU A 55 -15.42 3.29 -43.88
CA LEU A 55 -15.60 3.67 -42.48
C LEU A 55 -15.46 2.47 -41.54
N ARG A 56 -15.99 1.29 -41.91
CA ARG A 56 -15.78 0.05 -41.14
C ARG A 56 -14.31 -0.36 -41.06
N GLN A 57 -13.54 -0.16 -42.13
CA GLN A 57 -12.08 -0.40 -42.10
C GLN A 57 -11.36 0.60 -41.16
N VAL A 58 -11.81 1.86 -41.13
CA VAL A 58 -11.28 2.86 -40.18
C VAL A 58 -11.62 2.45 -38.74
N VAL A 59 -12.86 2.02 -38.47
CA VAL A 59 -13.28 1.48 -37.16
C VAL A 59 -12.40 0.30 -36.75
N ASP A 60 -12.21 -0.68 -37.65
CA ASP A 60 -11.42 -1.88 -37.36
C ASP A 60 -9.95 -1.53 -37.09
N ALA A 61 -9.36 -0.64 -37.89
CA ALA A 61 -8.00 -0.17 -37.69
C ALA A 61 -7.84 0.58 -36.36
N MET A 62 -8.80 1.44 -35.99
CA MET A 62 -8.74 2.14 -34.71
C MET A 62 -8.86 1.18 -33.54
N VAL A 63 -9.73 0.16 -33.61
CA VAL A 63 -9.80 -0.88 -32.58
C VAL A 63 -8.49 -1.64 -32.45
N VAL A 64 -7.81 -1.96 -33.55
CA VAL A 64 -6.49 -2.61 -33.51
C VAL A 64 -5.45 -1.71 -32.81
N GLU A 65 -5.39 -0.44 -33.17
CA GLU A 65 -4.50 0.53 -32.53
C GLU A 65 -4.82 0.72 -31.04
N MET A 66 -6.10 0.70 -30.65
CA MET A 66 -6.50 0.74 -29.24
C MET A 66 -5.97 -0.47 -28.46
N HIS A 67 -6.08 -1.68 -29.03
CA HIS A 67 -5.51 -2.88 -28.39
C HIS A 67 -3.98 -2.78 -28.27
N ALA A 68 -3.30 -2.35 -29.33
CA ALA A 68 -1.84 -2.20 -29.33
C ALA A 68 -1.37 -1.14 -28.32
N GLY A 69 -2.08 -0.02 -28.20
CA GLY A 69 -1.77 1.03 -27.23
C GLY A 69 -2.03 0.63 -25.77
N LEU A 70 -2.99 -0.26 -25.52
CA LEU A 70 -3.23 -0.87 -24.19
C LEU A 70 -2.28 -2.03 -23.88
N ALA A 71 -1.67 -2.62 -24.91
CA ALA A 71 -0.76 -3.75 -24.74
C ALA A 71 0.59 -3.32 -24.12
N SER A 72 1.13 -2.19 -24.59
CA SER A 72 2.44 -1.67 -24.17
C SER A 72 2.58 -0.18 -24.48
N ASP A 73 3.42 0.53 -23.72
CA ASP A 73 3.75 1.91 -24.05
C ASP A 73 4.58 2.00 -25.33
N GLY A 74 4.14 2.84 -26.27
CA GLY A 74 4.74 2.96 -27.60
C GLY A 74 4.29 1.90 -28.61
N GLY A 75 3.39 0.99 -28.24
CA GLY A 75 2.86 -0.06 -29.14
C GLY A 75 1.94 0.47 -30.25
N SER A 76 1.47 1.71 -30.15
CA SER A 76 0.59 2.37 -31.12
C SER A 76 0.83 3.87 -31.15
N LYS A 77 0.41 4.53 -32.25
CA LYS A 77 0.27 5.99 -32.30
C LYS A 77 -0.83 6.49 -31.36
N LEU A 78 -1.82 5.66 -31.04
CA LEU A 78 -2.76 5.86 -29.93
C LEU A 78 -2.04 5.55 -28.62
N LYS A 79 -1.84 6.57 -27.81
CA LYS A 79 -1.08 6.40 -26.56
C LYS A 79 -1.84 5.58 -25.52
N MET A 80 -3.17 5.63 -25.53
CA MET A 80 -4.04 4.94 -24.57
C MET A 80 -3.52 5.12 -23.14
N LEU A 81 -3.42 6.40 -22.73
CA LEU A 81 -2.83 6.83 -21.47
C LEU A 81 -3.75 6.42 -20.31
N LEU A 82 -3.13 5.81 -19.29
CA LEU A 82 -3.81 5.47 -18.05
C LEU A 82 -4.04 6.76 -17.26
N THR A 83 -5.28 6.98 -16.80
CA THR A 83 -5.62 8.21 -16.08
C THR A 83 -5.58 8.06 -14.57
N PHE A 84 -5.50 6.82 -14.08
CA PHE A 84 -5.67 6.47 -12.67
C PHE A 84 -7.01 6.91 -12.06
N VAL A 85 -7.98 7.28 -12.91
CA VAL A 85 -9.37 7.51 -12.52
C VAL A 85 -10.10 6.18 -12.65
N ASP A 86 -10.29 5.54 -11.50
CA ASP A 86 -10.95 4.25 -11.36
C ASP A 86 -12.35 4.32 -10.75
N SER A 87 -12.69 5.46 -10.14
CA SER A 87 -14.02 5.79 -9.65
C SER A 87 -14.47 7.10 -10.30
N LEU A 88 -15.61 7.04 -10.99
CA LEU A 88 -16.29 8.23 -11.51
C LEU A 88 -17.29 8.75 -10.47
N PRO A 89 -17.59 10.06 -10.50
CA PRO A 89 -18.49 10.66 -9.52
C PRO A 89 -19.91 10.11 -9.65
N ASP A 90 -20.54 9.80 -8.51
CA ASP A 90 -21.80 9.05 -8.42
C ASP A 90 -22.99 9.87 -7.87
N GLY A 91 -22.78 11.14 -7.55
CA GLY A 91 -23.82 12.01 -6.99
C GLY A 91 -23.94 11.92 -5.47
N THR A 92 -23.08 11.17 -4.79
CA THR A 92 -22.99 11.12 -3.32
C THR A 92 -22.01 12.15 -2.75
N GLU A 93 -21.32 12.90 -3.61
CA GLU A 93 -20.36 13.93 -3.21
C GLU A 93 -21.07 15.12 -2.56
N GLU A 94 -20.47 15.63 -1.49
CA GLU A 94 -20.96 16.76 -0.71
C GLU A 94 -19.77 17.64 -0.32
N GLY A 95 -19.98 18.96 -0.27
CA GLY A 95 -18.97 19.94 0.14
C GLY A 95 -18.55 20.90 -0.96
N THR A 96 -17.55 21.72 -0.64
CA THR A 96 -17.01 22.74 -1.54
C THR A 96 -15.71 22.27 -2.17
N TYR A 97 -15.65 22.24 -3.50
CA TYR A 97 -14.50 21.77 -4.28
C TYR A 97 -14.07 22.83 -5.29
N TYR A 98 -12.79 22.81 -5.63
CA TYR A 98 -12.20 23.75 -6.56
C TYR A 98 -11.74 23.05 -7.82
N ALA A 99 -11.70 23.79 -8.93
CA ALA A 99 -11.01 23.33 -10.13
C ALA A 99 -10.16 24.43 -10.76
N LEU A 100 -9.05 24.01 -11.37
CA LEU A 100 -8.16 24.84 -12.18
C LEU A 100 -8.09 24.23 -13.57
N ASP A 101 -8.54 24.94 -14.58
CA ASP A 101 -8.50 24.51 -15.98
C ASP A 101 -7.45 25.31 -16.76
N LEU A 102 -6.31 24.67 -17.03
CA LEU A 102 -5.20 25.21 -17.81
C LEU A 102 -5.14 24.50 -19.18
N GLY A 103 -5.86 25.05 -20.16
CA GLY A 103 -6.03 24.42 -21.47
C GLY A 103 -5.48 25.18 -22.69
N GLY A 104 -4.97 26.41 -22.52
CA GLY A 104 -4.49 27.25 -23.63
C GLY A 104 -4.05 28.65 -23.20
N THR A 105 -4.31 29.68 -24.02
CA THR A 105 -3.93 31.09 -23.74
C THR A 105 -4.72 31.75 -22.61
N ASN A 106 -5.74 31.09 -22.10
CA ASN A 106 -6.48 31.48 -20.91
C ASN A 106 -6.59 30.25 -20.01
N PHE A 107 -6.68 30.50 -18.71
CA PHE A 107 -7.06 29.48 -17.73
C PHE A 107 -8.33 29.91 -17.00
N ARG A 108 -8.97 28.96 -16.34
CA ARG A 108 -10.17 29.21 -15.53
C ARG A 108 -9.96 28.66 -14.14
N VAL A 109 -10.48 29.37 -13.15
CA VAL A 109 -10.60 28.89 -11.77
C VAL A 109 -12.07 28.78 -11.43
N LEU A 110 -12.43 27.65 -10.81
CA LEU A 110 -13.80 27.32 -10.50
C LEU A 110 -13.93 26.93 -9.03
N ARG A 111 -15.09 27.25 -8.45
CA ARG A 111 -15.55 26.73 -7.16
C ARG A 111 -16.93 26.12 -7.36
N VAL A 112 -17.14 24.93 -6.85
CA VAL A 112 -18.38 24.16 -6.97
C VAL A 112 -18.83 23.72 -5.58
N GLN A 113 -20.12 23.88 -5.29
CA GLN A 113 -20.74 23.42 -4.06
C GLN A 113 -21.70 22.26 -4.36
N LEU A 114 -21.46 21.12 -3.71
CA LEU A 114 -22.17 19.86 -3.91
C LEU A 114 -23.03 19.54 -2.68
N GLY A 115 -24.26 19.05 -2.90
CA GLY A 115 -25.28 18.90 -1.85
C GLY A 115 -25.53 17.48 -1.34
N GLY A 116 -24.89 16.46 -1.89
CA GLY A 116 -25.13 15.05 -1.56
C GLY A 116 -26.54 14.51 -1.92
N LYS A 117 -26.69 13.17 -1.91
CA LYS A 117 -27.95 12.43 -2.16
C LYS A 117 -28.69 12.81 -3.46
N GLY A 118 -28.11 12.42 -4.60
CA GLY A 118 -28.78 12.49 -5.91
C GLY A 118 -29.09 13.90 -6.40
N SER A 119 -28.35 14.91 -5.90
CA SER A 119 -28.70 16.33 -6.09
C SER A 119 -27.57 17.15 -6.69
N LEU A 120 -27.89 17.68 -7.88
CA LEU A 120 -27.44 18.88 -8.60
C LEU A 120 -26.37 19.75 -7.92
N ILE A 121 -25.39 20.18 -8.72
CA ILE A 121 -24.49 21.30 -8.43
C ILE A 121 -25.31 22.48 -7.87
N LEU A 122 -25.15 22.76 -6.57
CA LEU A 122 -25.96 23.75 -5.84
C LEU A 122 -25.60 25.17 -6.26
N ASN A 123 -24.31 25.39 -6.47
CA ASN A 123 -23.75 26.66 -6.91
C ASN A 123 -22.39 26.39 -7.56
N HIS A 124 -22.05 27.17 -8.58
CA HIS A 124 -20.67 27.21 -9.08
C HIS A 124 -20.31 28.62 -9.53
N GLN A 125 -19.04 28.96 -9.37
CA GLN A 125 -18.47 30.23 -9.80
C GLN A 125 -17.26 29.96 -10.68
N VAL A 126 -17.12 30.72 -11.76
CA VAL A 126 -16.05 30.57 -12.74
C VAL A 126 -15.42 31.93 -12.99
N GLU A 127 -14.10 32.04 -12.87
CA GLU A 127 -13.34 33.22 -13.26
C GLU A 127 -12.33 32.83 -14.34
N ARG A 128 -12.42 33.48 -15.51
CA ARG A 128 -11.51 33.25 -16.63
C ARG A 128 -10.42 34.31 -16.64
N GLN A 129 -9.17 33.87 -16.78
CA GLN A 129 -8.00 34.74 -16.69
C GLN A 129 -7.08 34.54 -17.91
N PRO A 130 -6.72 35.61 -18.63
CA PRO A 130 -5.78 35.53 -19.73
C PRO A 130 -4.36 35.32 -19.20
N ILE A 131 -3.57 34.51 -19.90
CA ILE A 131 -2.16 34.29 -19.57
C ILE A 131 -1.33 35.30 -20.36
N PRO A 132 -0.55 36.18 -19.70
CA PRO A 132 0.40 37.04 -20.39
C PRO A 132 1.33 36.23 -21.30
N HIS A 133 1.48 36.67 -22.57
CA HIS A 133 2.24 35.91 -23.57
C HIS A 133 3.70 35.67 -23.15
N GLU A 134 4.30 36.59 -22.39
CA GLU A 134 5.65 36.46 -21.83
C GLU A 134 5.76 35.22 -20.91
N LEU A 135 4.72 34.91 -20.12
CA LEU A 135 4.72 33.77 -19.21
C LEU A 135 4.66 32.42 -19.93
N MET A 136 4.09 32.37 -21.14
CA MET A 136 4.01 31.14 -21.95
C MET A 136 5.37 30.64 -22.45
N THR A 137 6.41 31.48 -22.35
CA THR A 137 7.79 31.17 -22.77
C THR A 137 8.82 31.43 -21.67
N SER A 138 8.37 31.68 -20.43
CA SER A 138 9.25 32.01 -19.30
C SER A 138 9.69 30.74 -18.55
N THR A 139 9.77 30.79 -17.21
CA THR A 139 10.08 29.64 -16.35
C THR A 139 8.83 29.02 -15.77
N SER A 140 8.94 27.76 -15.34
CA SER A 140 7.89 27.03 -14.63
C SER A 140 7.37 27.82 -13.43
N GLU A 141 8.31 28.32 -12.62
CA GLU A 141 8.02 29.08 -11.41
C GLU A 141 7.14 30.30 -11.70
N ASN A 142 7.46 31.10 -12.72
CA ASN A 142 6.71 32.31 -13.03
C ASN A 142 5.26 32.03 -13.47
N LEU A 143 5.05 30.99 -14.28
CA LEU A 143 3.71 30.60 -14.73
C LEU A 143 2.86 30.11 -13.56
N PHE A 144 3.36 29.15 -12.77
CA PHE A 144 2.59 28.57 -11.67
C PHE A 144 2.41 29.55 -10.51
N ASP A 145 3.37 30.45 -10.27
CA ASP A 145 3.24 31.53 -9.26
C ASP A 145 2.17 32.56 -9.64
N PHE A 146 1.99 32.85 -10.93
CA PHE A 146 0.90 33.70 -11.44
C PHE A 146 -0.47 33.01 -11.28
N ILE A 147 -0.55 31.71 -11.59
CA ILE A 147 -1.77 30.93 -11.43
C ILE A 147 -2.15 30.80 -9.96
N ALA A 148 -1.21 30.45 -9.08
CA ALA A 148 -1.43 30.32 -7.65
C ALA A 148 -1.87 31.64 -7.00
N LEU A 149 -1.29 32.78 -7.43
CA LEU A 149 -1.73 34.10 -6.97
C LEU A 149 -3.17 34.41 -7.38
N THR A 150 -3.55 34.01 -8.60
CA THR A 150 -4.91 34.18 -9.10
C THR A 150 -5.90 33.32 -8.33
N LEU A 151 -5.54 32.05 -8.09
CA LEU A 151 -6.36 31.11 -7.34
C LEU A 151 -6.56 31.59 -5.89
N LYS A 152 -5.49 32.10 -5.25
CA LYS A 152 -5.57 32.72 -3.93
C LYS A 152 -6.57 33.88 -3.89
N ARG A 153 -6.50 34.82 -4.85
CA ARG A 153 -7.44 35.95 -4.94
C ARG A 153 -8.87 35.50 -5.18
N PHE A 154 -9.07 34.43 -5.95
CA PHE A 154 -10.39 33.85 -6.18
C PHE A 154 -10.97 33.24 -4.91
N VAL A 155 -10.15 32.49 -4.16
CA VAL A 155 -10.52 31.94 -2.85
C VAL A 155 -10.78 33.06 -1.85
N GLU A 156 -10.00 34.14 -1.81
CA GLU A 156 -10.23 35.25 -0.86
C GLU A 156 -11.56 36.02 -1.07
N LYS A 157 -12.24 35.82 -2.21
CA LYS A 157 -13.57 36.40 -2.48
C LYS A 157 -14.73 35.58 -1.86
N GLU A 158 -14.49 34.60 -0.97
CA GLU A 158 -15.59 33.91 -0.28
C GLU A 158 -16.30 34.87 0.71
N ASP A 159 -17.47 35.39 0.31
CA ASP A 159 -18.39 36.04 1.24
C ASP A 159 -19.14 34.97 2.05
N GLY A 160 -18.74 34.83 3.32
CA GLY A 160 -19.48 34.24 4.44
C GLY A 160 -20.37 33.01 4.20
N SER A 161 -19.87 31.81 4.53
CA SER A 161 -20.53 30.81 5.41
C SER A 161 -19.75 29.48 5.46
N GLN A 162 -19.44 29.03 6.69
CA GLN A 162 -19.16 27.64 7.09
C GLN A 162 -17.93 26.89 6.54
N HIS A 163 -16.76 27.52 6.41
CA HIS A 163 -15.49 26.77 6.48
C HIS A 163 -14.54 27.40 7.49
N HIS A 164 -14.09 26.59 8.46
CA HIS A 164 -13.02 26.98 9.36
C HIS A 164 -11.75 27.22 8.54
N SER A 165 -10.96 28.23 8.90
CA SER A 165 -9.75 28.63 8.17
C SER A 165 -8.67 27.54 8.07
N ASP A 166 -8.85 26.42 8.77
CA ASP A 166 -7.86 25.35 8.96
C ASP A 166 -8.13 24.10 8.09
N ASP A 167 -9.26 24.00 7.37
CA ASP A 167 -9.55 22.85 6.52
C ASP A 167 -8.80 22.93 5.17
N GLU A 168 -8.07 21.86 4.83
CA GLU A 168 -7.35 21.72 3.55
C GLU A 168 -8.34 21.61 2.38
N ARG A 169 -8.24 22.51 1.39
CA ARG A 169 -9.13 22.54 0.22
C ARG A 169 -8.66 21.54 -0.85
N ALA A 170 -9.59 20.84 -1.48
CA ALA A 170 -9.30 19.93 -2.59
C ALA A 170 -9.48 20.61 -3.97
N LEU A 171 -8.47 20.48 -4.83
CA LEU A 171 -8.41 21.05 -6.18
C LEU A 171 -8.38 19.95 -7.23
N GLY A 172 -9.28 20.03 -8.21
CA GLY A 172 -9.18 19.31 -9.48
C GLY A 172 -8.36 20.13 -10.47
N PHE A 173 -7.21 19.64 -10.87
CA PHE A 173 -6.33 20.34 -11.80
C PHE A 173 -6.48 19.76 -13.21
N THR A 174 -7.25 20.42 -14.07
CA THR A 174 -7.30 20.10 -15.49
C THR A 174 -6.11 20.70 -16.22
N PHE A 175 -5.32 19.83 -16.82
CA PHE A 175 -4.12 20.22 -17.54
C PHE A 175 -4.12 19.58 -18.94
N SER A 176 -4.65 20.32 -19.92
CA SER A 176 -4.87 19.82 -21.30
C SER A 176 -3.61 19.88 -22.16
N PHE A 177 -2.51 19.35 -21.65
CA PHE A 177 -1.26 19.11 -22.37
C PHE A 177 -0.85 17.64 -22.24
N PRO A 178 0.00 17.12 -23.14
CA PRO A 178 0.48 15.75 -23.05
C PRO A 178 1.21 15.47 -21.72
N VAL A 179 0.58 14.69 -20.85
CA VAL A 179 1.10 14.29 -19.54
C VAL A 179 1.14 12.78 -19.44
N ARG A 180 2.23 12.24 -18.89
CA ARG A 180 2.28 10.85 -18.42
C ARG A 180 1.90 10.86 -16.96
N GLN A 181 0.64 10.52 -16.68
CA GLN A 181 0.18 10.41 -15.30
C GLN A 181 0.87 9.23 -14.59
N THR A 182 1.17 9.44 -13.32
CA THR A 182 1.84 8.47 -12.43
C THR A 182 0.94 8.09 -11.26
N SER A 183 -0.07 8.91 -10.97
CA SER A 183 -1.19 8.61 -10.08
C SER A 183 -2.39 9.49 -10.46
N VAL A 184 -3.50 9.37 -9.72
CA VAL A 184 -4.68 10.23 -9.93
C VAL A 184 -4.38 11.71 -9.72
N ALA A 185 -3.38 12.05 -8.91
CA ALA A 185 -3.04 13.42 -8.51
C ALA A 185 -1.64 13.88 -8.98
N SER A 186 -0.94 13.08 -9.79
CA SER A 186 0.45 13.33 -10.19
C SER A 186 0.66 13.01 -11.67
N GLY A 187 1.45 13.84 -12.35
CA GLY A 187 1.76 13.56 -13.75
C GLY A 187 2.87 14.41 -14.33
N VAL A 188 3.73 13.73 -15.09
CA VAL A 188 4.91 14.34 -15.69
C VAL A 188 4.58 14.93 -17.06
N LEU A 189 4.87 16.22 -17.26
CA LEU A 189 4.72 16.86 -18.57
C LEU A 189 5.66 16.22 -19.59
N ILE A 190 5.10 15.74 -20.70
CA ILE A 190 5.87 15.14 -21.81
C ILE A 190 6.40 16.22 -22.74
N LYS A 191 5.53 17.14 -23.17
CA LYS A 191 5.88 18.26 -24.05
C LYS A 191 4.83 19.36 -23.99
N TRP A 192 5.26 20.60 -24.13
CA TRP A 192 4.34 21.71 -24.34
C TRP A 192 3.73 21.72 -25.74
N THR A 193 2.53 22.27 -25.85
CA THR A 193 1.80 22.50 -27.09
C THR A 193 1.10 23.85 -27.02
N LYS A 194 0.27 24.21 -28.02
CA LYS A 194 -0.61 25.39 -27.97
C LYS A 194 0.13 26.73 -27.71
N GLY A 195 1.38 26.84 -28.18
CA GLY A 195 2.19 28.05 -28.06
C GLY A 195 2.98 28.20 -26.75
N PHE A 196 2.92 27.22 -25.84
CA PHE A 196 3.78 27.18 -24.66
C PHE A 196 5.16 26.61 -25.00
N SER A 197 6.20 27.15 -24.38
CA SER A 197 7.59 26.69 -24.53
C SER A 197 8.38 27.00 -23.25
N ILE A 198 8.08 26.27 -22.17
CA ILE A 198 8.71 26.42 -20.86
C ILE A 198 9.56 25.16 -20.59
N GLU A 199 10.83 25.19 -21.02
CA GLU A 199 11.70 24.00 -21.07
C GLU A 199 11.89 23.34 -19.70
N ASP A 200 12.00 24.14 -18.63
CA ASP A 200 12.26 23.65 -17.27
C ASP A 200 11.06 22.95 -16.63
N THR A 201 9.87 22.96 -17.24
CA THR A 201 8.70 22.18 -16.77
C THR A 201 8.65 20.79 -17.39
N VAL A 202 9.28 20.58 -18.55
CA VAL A 202 9.25 19.28 -19.23
C VAL A 202 9.99 18.24 -18.38
N GLY A 203 9.36 17.09 -18.14
CA GLY A 203 9.91 16.07 -17.24
C GLY A 203 9.63 16.30 -15.75
N LYS A 204 8.96 17.40 -15.36
CA LYS A 204 8.51 17.64 -13.99
C LYS A 204 7.05 17.25 -13.79
N ASP A 205 6.70 16.94 -12.54
CA ASP A 205 5.32 16.76 -12.12
C ASP A 205 4.61 18.12 -12.04
N VAL A 206 3.58 18.30 -12.89
CA VAL A 206 2.85 19.56 -12.97
C VAL A 206 1.93 19.80 -11.77
N ALA A 207 1.46 18.74 -11.12
CA ALA A 207 0.66 18.86 -9.89
C ALA A 207 1.54 19.38 -8.74
N GLN A 208 2.74 18.82 -8.59
CA GLN A 208 3.72 19.31 -7.63
C GLN A 208 4.10 20.78 -7.90
N CYS A 209 4.31 21.16 -9.16
CA CYS A 209 4.67 22.54 -9.52
C CYS A 209 3.61 23.57 -9.07
N ILE A 210 2.31 23.25 -9.22
CA ILE A 210 1.25 24.15 -8.74
C ILE A 210 1.09 24.10 -7.22
N GLU A 211 1.25 22.93 -6.57
CA GLU A 211 1.21 22.81 -5.10
C GLU A 211 2.32 23.60 -4.41
N GLU A 212 3.55 23.55 -4.93
CA GLU A 212 4.67 24.35 -4.45
C GLU A 212 4.37 25.86 -4.59
N ALA A 213 3.79 26.27 -5.73
CA ALA A 213 3.39 27.66 -5.94
C ALA A 213 2.26 28.09 -5.00
N MET A 214 1.25 27.25 -4.75
CA MET A 214 0.17 27.50 -3.79
C MET A 214 0.72 27.62 -2.36
N THR A 215 1.61 26.72 -1.97
CA THR A 215 2.29 26.71 -0.66
C THR A 215 3.11 27.99 -0.47
N LYS A 216 3.90 28.39 -1.48
CA LYS A 216 4.67 29.65 -1.49
C LYS A 216 3.77 30.88 -1.33
N ARG A 217 2.53 30.83 -1.81
CA ARG A 217 1.52 31.90 -1.66
C ARG A 217 0.70 31.80 -0.37
N GLY A 218 0.91 30.76 0.44
CA GLY A 218 0.16 30.52 1.68
C GLY A 218 -1.30 30.13 1.44
N LEU A 219 -1.58 29.43 0.34
CA LEU A 219 -2.91 28.89 0.04
C LEU A 219 -2.99 27.42 0.50
N ASN A 220 -3.81 27.13 1.52
CA ASN A 220 -4.01 25.77 2.05
C ASN A 220 -4.92 24.95 1.12
N MET A 221 -4.34 24.38 0.07
CA MET A 221 -5.03 23.64 -0.98
C MET A 221 -4.12 22.56 -1.57
N ARG A 222 -4.68 21.36 -1.82
CA ARG A 222 -4.00 20.22 -2.45
C ARG A 222 -4.64 19.83 -3.77
N VAL A 223 -3.84 19.29 -4.69
CA VAL A 223 -4.34 18.69 -5.93
C VAL A 223 -4.86 17.29 -5.61
N ALA A 224 -6.19 17.13 -5.60
CA ALA A 224 -6.84 15.86 -5.33
C ALA A 224 -6.94 14.98 -6.60
N ALA A 225 -7.01 15.61 -7.77
CA ALA A 225 -7.01 14.92 -9.05
C ALA A 225 -6.35 15.80 -10.12
N LEU A 226 -5.40 15.24 -10.88
CA LEU A 226 -4.89 15.77 -12.12
C LEU A 226 -5.75 15.18 -13.25
N VAL A 227 -6.29 16.03 -14.12
CA VAL A 227 -7.37 15.64 -15.03
C VAL A 227 -7.04 16.08 -16.45
N ASN A 228 -7.35 15.22 -17.44
CA ASN A 228 -7.41 15.63 -18.84
C ASN A 228 -8.82 16.17 -19.13
N ASP A 229 -8.95 17.22 -19.93
CA ASP A 229 -10.25 17.84 -20.25
C ASP A 229 -11.34 16.83 -20.65
N THR A 230 -10.99 15.85 -21.48
CA THR A 230 -11.91 14.83 -21.98
C THR A 230 -12.34 13.86 -20.88
N VAL A 231 -11.45 13.56 -19.93
CA VAL A 231 -11.75 12.76 -18.73
C VAL A 231 -12.68 13.53 -17.80
N GLY A 232 -12.49 14.85 -17.67
CA GLY A 232 -13.43 15.73 -16.99
C GLY A 232 -14.83 15.71 -17.63
N THR A 233 -14.90 15.77 -18.96
CA THR A 233 -16.17 15.61 -19.70
C THR A 233 -16.86 14.28 -19.40
N LEU A 234 -16.11 13.17 -19.32
CA LEU A 234 -16.66 11.87 -18.93
C LEU A 234 -17.19 11.88 -17.50
N ALA A 235 -16.42 12.42 -16.55
CA ALA A 235 -16.82 12.51 -15.15
C ALA A 235 -18.11 13.33 -14.98
N LEU A 236 -18.22 14.48 -15.65
CA LEU A 236 -19.44 15.29 -15.64
C LEU A 236 -20.61 14.56 -16.29
N GLY A 237 -20.37 13.88 -17.42
CA GLY A 237 -21.37 13.07 -18.10
C GLY A 237 -21.90 11.94 -17.21
N HIS A 238 -21.00 11.24 -16.51
CA HIS A 238 -21.32 10.12 -15.62
C HIS A 238 -22.08 10.56 -14.38
N TYR A 239 -21.69 11.69 -13.78
CA TYR A 239 -22.40 12.31 -12.66
C TYR A 239 -23.87 12.58 -12.98
N TYR A 240 -24.19 12.98 -14.21
CA TYR A 240 -25.57 13.21 -14.65
C TYR A 240 -26.26 12.00 -15.26
N ASP A 241 -25.52 10.94 -15.59
CA ASP A 241 -26.02 9.76 -16.31
C ASP A 241 -25.02 8.60 -16.18
N GLU A 242 -25.29 7.64 -15.29
CA GLU A 242 -24.40 6.50 -15.00
C GLU A 242 -24.09 5.64 -16.25
N ASP A 243 -24.93 5.70 -17.29
CA ASP A 243 -24.67 5.01 -18.56
C ASP A 243 -23.60 5.70 -19.43
N ALA A 244 -23.08 6.85 -19.00
CA ALA A 244 -21.99 7.54 -19.67
C ALA A 244 -20.66 6.81 -19.43
N VAL A 245 -20.18 6.17 -20.49
CA VAL A 245 -18.98 5.30 -20.46
C VAL A 245 -17.89 5.74 -21.43
N ALA A 246 -18.15 6.77 -22.23
CA ALA A 246 -17.18 7.39 -23.11
C ALA A 246 -17.44 8.89 -23.19
N ALA A 247 -16.38 9.66 -23.43
CA ALA A 247 -16.47 11.06 -23.73
C ALA A 247 -15.63 11.43 -24.94
N VAL A 248 -16.10 12.43 -25.68
CA VAL A 248 -15.50 12.90 -26.91
C VAL A 248 -15.52 14.41 -26.93
N VAL A 249 -14.34 15.01 -27.05
CA VAL A 249 -14.18 16.45 -27.25
C VAL A 249 -13.91 16.71 -28.73
N ILE A 250 -14.73 17.54 -29.37
CA ILE A 250 -14.57 17.95 -30.77
C ILE A 250 -14.69 19.48 -30.84
N GLY A 251 -13.55 20.16 -30.83
CA GLY A 251 -13.46 21.62 -30.85
C GLY A 251 -12.18 22.12 -31.50
N THR A 252 -11.40 22.93 -30.77
CA THR A 252 -10.09 23.42 -31.25
C THR A 252 -9.11 22.28 -31.47
N GLY A 253 -9.15 21.26 -30.60
CA GLY A 253 -8.56 19.96 -30.86
C GLY A 253 -9.62 18.87 -30.76
N SER A 254 -9.20 17.62 -30.90
CA SER A 254 -10.09 16.49 -30.67
C SER A 254 -9.42 15.38 -29.87
N ASN A 255 -10.14 14.88 -28.87
CA ASN A 255 -9.71 13.77 -28.04
C ASN A 255 -10.92 12.92 -27.60
N ALA A 256 -10.63 11.69 -27.15
CA ALA A 256 -11.63 10.80 -26.59
C ALA A 256 -11.07 10.02 -25.39
N CYS A 257 -11.95 9.71 -24.45
CA CYS A 257 -11.66 8.76 -23.38
C CYS A 257 -12.85 7.83 -23.17
N TYR A 258 -12.62 6.69 -22.54
CA TYR A 258 -13.68 5.75 -22.21
C TYR A 258 -13.32 4.88 -21.01
N VAL A 259 -14.33 4.28 -20.40
CA VAL A 259 -14.18 3.32 -19.31
C VAL A 259 -13.81 1.95 -19.89
N GLU A 260 -12.60 1.49 -19.62
CA GLU A 260 -12.11 0.18 -20.02
C GLU A 260 -12.04 -0.74 -18.81
N ARG A 261 -12.21 -2.05 -19.03
CA ARG A 261 -12.02 -3.04 -17.96
C ARG A 261 -10.53 -3.23 -17.72
N THR A 262 -10.10 -3.18 -16.46
CA THR A 262 -8.67 -3.22 -16.10
C THR A 262 -7.99 -4.52 -16.56
N ASP A 263 -8.72 -5.65 -16.61
CA ASP A 263 -8.24 -6.93 -17.15
C ASP A 263 -7.92 -6.89 -18.66
N ALA A 264 -8.56 -5.98 -19.40
CA ALA A 264 -8.34 -5.76 -20.82
C ALA A 264 -7.18 -4.80 -21.12
N ILE A 265 -6.52 -4.24 -20.09
CA ILE A 265 -5.39 -3.33 -20.21
C ILE A 265 -4.10 -4.04 -19.76
N ILE A 266 -3.38 -4.64 -20.70
CA ILE A 266 -2.18 -5.45 -20.40
C ILE A 266 -1.12 -4.61 -19.69
N LYS A 267 -0.86 -3.39 -20.16
CA LYS A 267 0.14 -2.49 -19.53
C LYS A 267 -0.26 -1.93 -18.17
N CYS A 268 -1.47 -2.24 -17.69
CA CYS A 268 -1.99 -1.84 -16.38
C CYS A 268 -2.00 -2.99 -15.36
N GLN A 269 -1.62 -4.21 -15.76
CA GLN A 269 -1.62 -5.37 -14.88
C GLN A 269 -0.69 -5.12 -13.67
N GLY A 270 -1.29 -4.93 -12.49
CA GLY A 270 -0.57 -4.63 -11.25
C GLY A 270 -0.55 -3.15 -10.81
N LEU A 271 -1.20 -2.22 -11.53
CA LEU A 271 -1.25 -0.79 -11.18
C LEU A 271 -2.49 -0.36 -10.37
N THR A 272 -3.61 -1.08 -10.48
CA THR A 272 -4.84 -0.78 -9.74
C THR A 272 -5.68 -2.05 -9.54
N ASN A 273 -6.41 -2.11 -8.43
CA ASN A 273 -7.36 -3.17 -8.07
C ASN A 273 -8.80 -2.85 -8.51
N SER A 274 -9.01 -1.76 -9.24
CA SER A 274 -10.33 -1.38 -9.72
C SER A 274 -10.82 -2.27 -10.86
N GLY A 275 -12.13 -2.54 -10.90
CA GLY A 275 -12.75 -3.31 -12.00
C GLY A 275 -12.72 -2.60 -13.35
N SER A 276 -12.47 -1.29 -13.35
CA SER A 276 -12.40 -0.45 -14.55
C SER A 276 -11.49 0.75 -14.34
N MET A 277 -10.96 1.29 -15.44
CA MET A 277 -10.21 2.55 -15.45
C MET A 277 -10.60 3.37 -16.67
N VAL A 278 -10.68 4.69 -16.50
CA VAL A 278 -10.80 5.61 -17.62
C VAL A 278 -9.48 5.60 -18.40
N VAL A 279 -9.55 5.41 -19.71
CA VAL A 279 -8.39 5.50 -20.60
C VAL A 279 -8.53 6.73 -21.46
N ASN A 280 -7.53 7.61 -21.42
CA ASN A 280 -7.41 8.72 -22.35
C ASN A 280 -6.73 8.23 -23.64
N MET A 281 -7.44 8.25 -24.76
CA MET A 281 -6.96 7.65 -26.00
C MET A 281 -5.86 8.46 -26.67
N GLU A 282 -5.84 9.79 -26.49
CA GLU A 282 -5.07 10.71 -27.32
C GLU A 282 -5.33 10.46 -28.81
N TRP A 283 -6.62 10.31 -29.17
CA TRP A 283 -7.03 9.75 -30.47
C TRP A 283 -6.71 10.63 -31.67
N GLY A 284 -6.34 11.89 -31.43
CA GLY A 284 -6.00 12.85 -32.48
C GLY A 284 -4.82 12.37 -33.30
N ASN A 285 -3.94 11.58 -32.68
CA ASN A 285 -2.77 10.98 -33.31
C ASN A 285 -3.06 9.68 -34.08
N PHE A 286 -4.30 9.21 -34.12
CA PHE A 286 -4.65 8.02 -34.88
C PHE A 286 -4.22 8.14 -36.35
N TRP A 287 -3.68 7.06 -36.90
CA TRP A 287 -3.22 7.00 -38.26
C TRP A 287 -3.57 5.66 -38.90
N SER A 288 -4.06 5.71 -40.14
CA SER A 288 -4.36 4.51 -40.93
C SER A 288 -4.31 4.81 -42.42
N SER A 289 -3.92 3.82 -43.21
CA SER A 289 -4.04 3.86 -44.68
C SER A 289 -5.49 3.96 -45.16
N HIS A 290 -6.46 3.64 -44.31
CA HIS A 290 -7.89 3.72 -44.63
C HIS A 290 -8.46 5.13 -44.48
N LEU A 291 -7.71 6.07 -43.90
CA LEU A 291 -8.11 7.47 -43.80
C LEU A 291 -8.12 8.12 -45.20
N PRO A 292 -9.23 8.79 -45.61
CA PRO A 292 -9.39 9.40 -46.93
C PRO A 292 -8.62 10.72 -47.05
N ARG A 293 -7.29 10.62 -47.08
CA ARG A 293 -6.37 11.76 -47.22
C ARG A 293 -6.25 12.17 -48.69
N THR A 294 -6.37 13.47 -48.91
CA THR A 294 -6.15 14.14 -50.19
C THR A 294 -4.76 14.79 -50.23
N SER A 295 -4.35 15.29 -51.39
CA SER A 295 -3.12 16.09 -51.51
C SER A 295 -3.13 17.34 -50.63
N TYR A 296 -4.31 17.90 -50.33
CA TYR A 296 -4.45 19.06 -49.44
C TYR A 296 -4.17 18.69 -47.99
N ASP A 297 -4.60 17.50 -47.54
CA ASP A 297 -4.34 17.03 -46.18
C ASP A 297 -2.84 16.74 -45.98
N ILE A 298 -2.17 16.23 -47.02
CA ILE A 298 -0.71 16.00 -47.02
C ILE A 298 0.04 17.33 -46.93
N ALA A 299 -0.32 18.31 -47.77
CA ALA A 299 0.30 19.63 -47.72
C ALA A 299 0.06 20.34 -46.37
N LEU A 300 -1.16 20.23 -45.82
CA LEU A 300 -1.49 20.77 -44.50
C LEU A 300 -0.66 20.10 -43.40
N ASP A 301 -0.41 18.79 -43.50
CA ASP A 301 0.42 18.04 -42.55
C ASP A 301 1.90 18.46 -42.64
N ASP A 302 2.43 18.57 -43.86
CA ASP A 302 3.82 18.97 -44.14
C ASP A 302 4.12 20.41 -43.67
N GLU A 303 3.17 21.32 -43.82
CA GLU A 303 3.28 22.73 -43.39
C GLU A 303 2.96 22.94 -41.90
N SER A 304 2.51 21.91 -41.19
CA SER A 304 2.13 22.04 -39.79
C SER A 304 3.35 22.08 -38.85
N PRO A 305 3.23 22.63 -37.62
CA PRO A 305 4.30 22.58 -36.62
C PRO A 305 4.66 21.16 -36.12
N ASN A 306 3.89 20.15 -36.54
CA ASN A 306 3.94 18.77 -36.06
C ASN A 306 3.62 17.79 -37.21
N PRO A 307 4.47 17.72 -38.25
CA PRO A 307 4.25 16.85 -39.40
C PRO A 307 4.27 15.37 -38.97
N ASN A 308 3.43 14.53 -39.58
CA ASN A 308 3.24 13.10 -39.26
C ASN A 308 2.69 12.79 -37.84
N ASP A 309 2.22 13.80 -37.11
CA ASP A 309 1.55 13.68 -35.82
C ASP A 309 0.17 14.37 -35.89
N GLN A 310 -0.78 13.93 -35.05
CA GLN A 310 -2.15 14.45 -34.99
C GLN A 310 -2.94 14.33 -36.33
N GLY A 311 -2.65 13.31 -37.13
CA GLY A 311 -3.24 13.16 -38.46
C GLY A 311 -4.76 13.00 -38.47
N PHE A 312 -5.34 12.33 -37.48
CA PHE A 312 -6.79 12.23 -37.35
C PHE A 312 -7.41 13.55 -36.94
N GLU A 313 -6.83 14.24 -35.95
CA GLU A 313 -7.26 15.56 -35.49
C GLU A 313 -7.30 16.58 -36.64
N LYS A 314 -6.24 16.66 -37.46
CA LYS A 314 -6.15 17.59 -38.60
C LYS A 314 -7.29 17.44 -39.62
N MET A 315 -7.99 16.31 -39.64
CA MET A 315 -9.14 16.09 -40.52
C MET A 315 -10.51 16.33 -39.84
N ILE A 316 -10.57 16.38 -38.50
CA ILE A 316 -11.85 16.41 -37.76
C ILE A 316 -12.01 17.61 -36.81
N SER A 317 -10.94 18.34 -36.46
CA SER A 317 -10.96 19.49 -35.55
C SER A 317 -10.97 20.84 -36.29
N ASN A 318 -11.05 21.95 -35.53
CA ASN A 318 -11.02 23.30 -36.10
C ASN A 318 -9.66 23.64 -36.73
N LEU A 319 -9.68 24.02 -38.01
CA LEU A 319 -8.51 24.53 -38.71
C LEU A 319 -8.27 26.02 -38.40
N ASN A 320 -7.09 26.34 -37.84
CA ASN A 320 -6.69 27.70 -37.45
C ASN A 320 -5.46 28.20 -38.23
N VAL A 321 -5.49 28.08 -39.57
CA VAL A 321 -4.41 28.57 -40.45
C VAL A 321 -4.72 30.00 -40.94
N PRO A 322 -3.73 30.90 -41.07
CA PRO A 322 -3.95 32.20 -41.72
C PRO A 322 -4.51 32.04 -43.14
N PHE A 323 -5.49 32.87 -43.52
CA PHE A 323 -6.19 32.83 -44.82
C PHE A 323 -7.06 31.58 -45.10
N SER A 324 -7.31 30.72 -44.10
CA SER A 324 -8.28 29.61 -44.21
C SER A 324 -9.69 30.03 -43.74
N LEU A 325 -10.73 29.43 -44.33
CA LEU A 325 -12.10 29.56 -43.81
C LEU A 325 -12.20 28.81 -42.48
N ARG A 326 -12.34 29.54 -41.37
CA ARG A 326 -12.54 28.95 -40.04
C ARG A 326 -13.93 28.31 -39.93
N THR A 327 -14.07 27.33 -39.04
CA THR A 327 -15.32 26.61 -38.80
C THR A 327 -16.55 27.52 -38.58
N PRO A 328 -16.51 28.61 -37.80
CA PRO A 328 -17.67 29.49 -37.65
C PRO A 328 -18.10 30.15 -38.97
N LEU A 329 -17.13 30.45 -39.85
CA LEU A 329 -17.39 30.99 -41.18
C LEU A 329 -18.01 29.93 -42.08
N MET A 330 -17.49 28.69 -42.06
CA MET A 330 -18.07 27.57 -42.81
C MET A 330 -19.49 27.25 -42.36
N ALA A 331 -19.75 27.27 -41.05
CA ALA A 331 -21.08 27.07 -40.49
C ALA A 331 -22.06 28.15 -40.94
N ALA A 332 -21.66 29.43 -40.88
CA ALA A 332 -22.47 30.54 -41.37
C ALA A 332 -22.76 30.41 -42.89
N MET A 333 -21.76 30.01 -43.69
CA MET A 333 -21.93 29.74 -45.12
C MET A 333 -22.89 28.59 -45.42
N HIS A 334 -22.95 27.57 -44.55
CA HIS A 334 -23.83 26.42 -44.67
C HIS A 334 -25.27 26.72 -44.31
N THR A 335 -25.49 27.61 -43.34
CA THR A 335 -26.83 28.06 -42.92
C THR A 335 -27.39 29.18 -43.78
N ASP A 336 -26.63 29.66 -44.78
CA ASP A 336 -27.08 30.69 -45.72
C ASP A 336 -28.10 30.11 -46.71
N ASP A 337 -29.38 30.29 -46.39
CA ASP A 337 -30.52 29.87 -47.19
C ASP A 337 -30.98 30.95 -48.19
N SER A 338 -30.29 32.09 -48.26
CA SER A 338 -30.66 33.17 -49.17
C SER A 338 -30.49 32.75 -50.64
N ALA A 339 -31.44 33.13 -51.49
CA ALA A 339 -31.45 32.74 -52.90
C ALA A 339 -30.18 33.17 -53.65
N ASP A 340 -29.54 34.24 -53.18
CA ASP A 340 -28.28 34.74 -53.72
C ASP A 340 -27.04 34.30 -52.94
N LEU A 341 -27.11 33.57 -51.81
CA LEU A 341 -25.97 33.26 -50.93
C LEU A 341 -25.22 34.54 -50.48
N ARG A 342 -25.97 35.43 -49.81
CA ARG A 342 -25.51 36.74 -49.36
C ARG A 342 -24.45 36.64 -48.27
N GLU A 343 -24.64 35.78 -47.28
CA GLU A 343 -23.69 35.59 -46.18
C GLU A 343 -22.36 35.02 -46.71
N VAL A 344 -22.43 34.05 -47.63
CA VAL A 344 -21.24 33.53 -48.33
C VAL A 344 -20.50 34.65 -49.06
N LYS A 345 -21.22 35.56 -49.71
CA LYS A 345 -20.61 36.73 -50.38
C LYS A 345 -19.91 37.65 -49.38
N THR A 346 -20.59 37.97 -48.28
CA THR A 346 -20.05 38.84 -47.23
C THR A 346 -18.77 38.25 -46.66
N ILE A 347 -18.77 36.97 -46.29
CA ILE A 347 -17.60 36.32 -45.71
C ILE A 347 -16.43 36.28 -46.70
N LEU A 348 -16.66 35.94 -47.97
CA LEU A 348 -15.60 35.94 -48.99
C LEU A 348 -15.02 37.34 -49.22
N GLN A 349 -15.85 38.39 -49.10
CA GLN A 349 -15.41 39.78 -49.25
C GLN A 349 -14.67 40.30 -48.02
N GLU A 350 -15.17 40.04 -46.82
CA GLU A 350 -14.62 40.58 -45.57
C GLU A 350 -13.37 39.83 -45.11
N TYR A 351 -13.34 38.50 -45.24
CA TYR A 351 -12.27 37.66 -44.70
C TYR A 351 -11.23 37.22 -45.74
N LEU A 352 -11.64 37.03 -47.00
CA LEU A 352 -10.72 36.66 -48.09
C LEU A 352 -10.44 37.82 -49.06
N HIS A 353 -11.07 38.98 -48.87
CA HIS A 353 -10.93 40.16 -49.73
C HIS A 353 -11.27 39.89 -51.21
N ILE A 354 -12.20 38.95 -51.47
CA ILE A 354 -12.65 38.59 -52.81
C ILE A 354 -14.01 39.26 -53.10
N SER A 355 -14.00 40.33 -53.89
CA SER A 355 -15.21 41.04 -54.32
C SER A 355 -15.83 40.43 -55.60
N ASP A 356 -17.10 40.74 -55.86
CA ASP A 356 -17.83 40.39 -57.10
C ASP A 356 -17.93 38.90 -57.45
N VAL A 357 -18.01 38.03 -56.43
CA VAL A 357 -18.09 36.57 -56.61
C VAL A 357 -19.43 36.13 -57.23
N PRO A 358 -19.44 35.48 -58.42
CA PRO A 358 -20.67 35.00 -59.05
C PRO A 358 -21.40 33.97 -58.18
N LEU A 359 -22.75 33.92 -58.25
CA LEU A 359 -23.57 32.94 -57.51
C LEU A 359 -23.10 31.48 -57.75
N LYS A 360 -22.68 31.16 -58.97
CA LYS A 360 -22.18 29.84 -59.33
C LYS A 360 -20.92 29.44 -58.56
N THR A 361 -20.02 30.39 -58.33
CA THR A 361 -18.80 30.20 -57.54
C THR A 361 -19.12 30.11 -56.05
N ARG A 362 -20.04 30.93 -55.54
CA ARG A 362 -20.53 30.83 -54.15
C ARG A 362 -21.12 29.46 -53.83
N ARG A 363 -21.93 28.90 -54.75
CA ARG A 363 -22.43 27.52 -54.63
C ARG A 363 -21.32 26.47 -54.60
N LEU A 364 -20.24 26.68 -55.36
CA LEU A 364 -19.09 25.78 -55.35
C LEU A 364 -18.36 25.82 -54.00
N VAL A 365 -18.19 27.01 -53.41
CA VAL A 365 -17.61 27.18 -52.07
C VAL A 365 -18.45 26.44 -51.02
N VAL A 366 -19.77 26.62 -51.02
CA VAL A 366 -20.68 25.87 -50.13
C VAL A 366 -20.54 24.36 -50.32
N LYS A 367 -20.42 23.88 -51.58
CA LYS A 367 -20.18 22.46 -51.87
C LYS A 367 -18.86 21.95 -51.29
N VAL A 368 -17.78 22.73 -51.39
CA VAL A 368 -16.49 22.36 -50.79
C VAL A 368 -16.61 22.30 -49.26
N CYS A 369 -17.28 23.27 -48.64
CA CYS A 369 -17.56 23.24 -47.20
C CYS A 369 -18.34 21.97 -46.81
N ASP A 370 -19.35 21.59 -47.61
CA ASP A 370 -20.15 20.39 -47.35
C ASP A 370 -19.32 19.11 -47.41
N ILE A 371 -18.45 18.96 -48.41
CA ILE A 371 -17.55 17.80 -48.56
C ILE A 371 -16.64 17.67 -47.34
N ILE A 372 -16.03 18.77 -46.89
CA ILE A 372 -15.12 18.78 -45.73
C ILE A 372 -15.89 18.42 -44.46
N THR A 373 -17.01 19.10 -44.19
CA THR A 373 -17.84 18.87 -43.00
C THR A 373 -18.38 17.45 -42.95
N ARG A 374 -18.89 16.93 -44.07
CA ARG A 374 -19.39 15.56 -44.19
C ARG A 374 -18.28 14.54 -43.91
N ARG A 375 -17.10 14.70 -44.50
CA ARG A 375 -15.95 13.81 -44.23
C ARG A 375 -15.58 13.82 -42.75
N ALA A 376 -15.44 15.00 -42.15
CA ALA A 376 -15.05 15.18 -40.76
C ALA A 376 -16.06 14.53 -39.80
N ALA A 377 -17.36 14.81 -39.97
CA ALA A 377 -18.43 14.25 -39.15
C ALA A 377 -18.51 12.72 -39.26
N ARG A 378 -18.33 12.18 -40.47
CA ARG A 378 -18.33 10.73 -40.73
C ARG A 378 -17.15 10.00 -40.09
N LEU A 379 -15.97 10.63 -40.09
CA LEU A 379 -14.79 10.09 -39.42
C LEU A 379 -14.92 10.16 -37.90
N ALA A 380 -15.47 11.26 -37.36
CA ALA A 380 -15.75 11.36 -35.91
C ALA A 380 -16.75 10.28 -35.46
N ALA A 381 -17.81 10.02 -36.23
CA ALA A 381 -18.73 8.91 -35.98
C ALA A 381 -18.02 7.55 -36.00
N ALA A 382 -17.11 7.31 -36.96
CA ALA A 382 -16.31 6.09 -36.97
C ALA A 382 -15.44 5.94 -35.72
N GLY A 383 -14.83 7.03 -35.22
CA GLY A 383 -14.09 7.05 -33.96
C GLY A 383 -14.95 6.65 -32.75
N ILE A 384 -16.16 7.20 -32.66
CA ILE A 384 -17.13 6.81 -31.61
C ILE A 384 -17.48 5.33 -31.72
N VAL A 385 -17.78 4.83 -32.92
CA VAL A 385 -18.12 3.42 -33.15
C VAL A 385 -16.96 2.48 -32.81
N SER A 386 -15.70 2.87 -33.03
CA SER A 386 -14.56 2.06 -32.57
C SER A 386 -14.49 1.94 -31.06
N ILE A 387 -14.82 3.01 -30.31
CA ILE A 387 -14.91 2.93 -28.84
C ILE A 387 -16.03 1.94 -28.46
N LEU A 388 -17.22 2.11 -29.03
CA LEU A 388 -18.36 1.22 -28.77
C LEU A 388 -18.04 -0.24 -29.09
N LYS A 389 -17.35 -0.49 -30.21
CA LYS A 389 -16.89 -1.83 -30.59
C LYS A 389 -15.86 -2.38 -29.62
N LYS A 390 -14.93 -1.54 -29.14
CA LYS A 390 -13.91 -1.95 -28.16
C LYS A 390 -14.52 -2.41 -26.84
N ILE A 391 -15.57 -1.73 -26.37
CA ILE A 391 -16.28 -2.08 -25.13
C ILE A 391 -17.45 -3.07 -25.34
N GLY A 392 -17.60 -3.64 -26.54
CA GLY A 392 -18.64 -4.64 -26.84
C GLY A 392 -20.07 -4.09 -26.86
N ARG A 393 -20.25 -2.81 -27.19
CA ARG A 393 -21.55 -2.12 -27.30
C ARG A 393 -21.96 -1.77 -28.73
N ASP A 394 -21.37 -2.42 -29.73
CA ASP A 394 -21.71 -2.29 -31.16
C ASP A 394 -22.79 -3.28 -31.65
N GLY A 395 -23.33 -4.11 -30.74
CA GLY A 395 -24.44 -5.03 -31.02
C GLY A 395 -24.06 -6.38 -31.65
N ARG A 396 -22.76 -6.69 -31.80
CA ARG A 396 -22.30 -7.99 -32.35
C ARG A 396 -22.13 -9.09 -31.30
N THR A 397 -22.12 -8.75 -30.02
CA THR A 397 -22.03 -9.70 -28.89
C THR A 397 -23.41 -10.25 -28.52
N LYS A 398 -23.52 -11.54 -28.20
CA LYS A 398 -24.80 -12.19 -27.82
C LYS A 398 -25.38 -11.56 -26.54
N GLY A 399 -26.39 -10.70 -26.67
CA GLY A 399 -27.11 -10.05 -25.57
C GLY A 399 -28.06 -8.95 -26.07
N LYS A 400 -28.99 -8.48 -25.22
CA LYS A 400 -29.82 -7.30 -25.54
C LYS A 400 -28.93 -6.04 -25.56
N PRO A 401 -29.12 -5.12 -26.52
CA PRO A 401 -28.37 -3.87 -26.55
C PRO A 401 -28.61 -3.06 -25.27
N ARG A 402 -27.52 -2.61 -24.64
CA ARG A 402 -27.55 -1.81 -23.40
C ARG A 402 -27.52 -0.32 -23.74
N ARG A 403 -28.29 0.49 -22.99
CA ARG A 403 -28.22 1.95 -23.08
C ARG A 403 -26.79 2.41 -22.83
N THR A 404 -26.30 3.29 -23.69
CA THR A 404 -24.92 3.76 -23.69
C THR A 404 -24.93 5.24 -23.97
N VAL A 405 -24.37 6.02 -23.06
CA VAL A 405 -24.23 7.46 -23.24
C VAL A 405 -22.78 7.77 -23.60
N VAL A 406 -22.62 8.62 -24.61
CA VAL A 406 -21.34 9.23 -24.97
C VAL A 406 -21.46 10.71 -24.67
N ALA A 407 -20.70 11.18 -23.70
CA ALA A 407 -20.63 12.60 -23.37
C ALA A 407 -19.88 13.33 -24.49
N ILE A 408 -20.47 14.38 -25.06
CA ILE A 408 -19.86 15.16 -26.13
C ILE A 408 -19.69 16.60 -25.68
N GLU A 409 -18.48 17.12 -25.86
CA GLU A 409 -18.17 18.52 -25.60
C GLU A 409 -17.48 19.15 -26.81
N GLY A 410 -17.76 20.43 -27.05
CA GLY A 410 -17.11 21.23 -28.08
C GLY A 410 -18.05 21.80 -29.15
N PRO A 411 -17.68 22.97 -29.71
CA PRO A 411 -18.56 23.77 -30.56
C PRO A 411 -18.89 23.14 -31.92
N LEU A 412 -18.05 22.22 -32.41
CA LEU A 412 -18.32 21.51 -33.68
C LEU A 412 -19.58 20.65 -33.59
N TYR A 413 -19.86 20.03 -32.44
CA TYR A 413 -21.08 19.25 -32.27
C TYR A 413 -22.25 20.09 -31.71
N SER A 414 -21.98 20.98 -30.75
CA SER A 414 -23.05 21.74 -30.09
C SER A 414 -23.63 22.85 -30.97
N SER A 415 -22.77 23.57 -31.71
CA SER A 415 -23.15 24.78 -32.46
C SER A 415 -23.29 24.56 -33.98
N TYR A 416 -22.62 23.56 -34.56
CA TYR A 416 -22.66 23.32 -36.01
C TYR A 416 -23.65 22.19 -36.37
N ALA A 417 -24.92 22.56 -36.61
CA ALA A 417 -26.02 21.61 -36.83
C ALA A 417 -25.74 20.58 -37.94
N ILE A 418 -25.24 21.01 -39.11
CA ILE A 418 -24.96 20.11 -40.24
C ILE A 418 -23.89 19.05 -39.89
N PHE A 419 -22.86 19.43 -39.14
CA PHE A 419 -21.85 18.48 -38.67
C PHE A 419 -22.48 17.44 -37.73
N ARG A 420 -23.31 17.89 -36.79
CA ARG A 420 -24.04 17.02 -35.87
C ARG A 420 -24.97 16.06 -36.61
N ASP A 421 -25.70 16.53 -37.61
CA ASP A 421 -26.63 15.72 -38.39
C ASP A 421 -25.88 14.62 -39.15
N TYR A 422 -24.80 14.96 -39.87
CA TYR A 422 -23.97 13.96 -40.53
C TYR A 422 -23.35 12.95 -39.57
N LEU A 423 -22.92 13.38 -38.38
CA LEU A 423 -22.35 12.48 -37.38
C LEU A 423 -23.41 11.48 -36.90
N ASN A 424 -24.61 11.95 -36.56
CA ASN A 424 -25.72 11.12 -36.10
C ASN A 424 -26.22 10.15 -37.17
N GLU A 425 -26.40 10.61 -38.41
CA GLU A 425 -26.78 9.75 -39.55
C GLU A 425 -25.77 8.61 -39.74
N THR A 426 -24.48 8.93 -39.63
CA THR A 426 -23.40 7.96 -39.83
C THR A 426 -23.31 6.95 -38.70
N LEU A 427 -23.62 7.35 -37.46
CA LEU A 427 -23.75 6.41 -36.34
C LEU A 427 -24.82 5.36 -36.61
N VAL A 428 -25.98 5.78 -37.13
CA VAL A 428 -27.07 4.87 -37.51
C VAL A 428 -26.63 3.94 -38.64
N GLU A 429 -25.96 4.46 -39.68
CA GLU A 429 -25.42 3.65 -40.79
C GLU A 429 -24.42 2.58 -40.31
N LEU A 430 -23.61 2.89 -39.31
CA LEU A 430 -22.58 2.00 -38.79
C LEU A 430 -23.10 0.98 -37.77
N LEU A 431 -24.05 1.38 -36.89
CA LEU A 431 -24.51 0.58 -35.75
C LEU A 431 -25.77 -0.26 -35.99
N SER A 432 -26.46 -0.14 -37.13
CA SER A 432 -27.83 -0.65 -37.33
C SER A 432 -28.86 0.05 -36.45
N GLU A 433 -30.10 0.17 -36.92
CA GLU A 433 -31.14 0.97 -36.25
C GLU A 433 -31.43 0.49 -34.82
N GLU A 434 -31.41 -0.82 -34.57
CA GLU A 434 -31.72 -1.42 -33.26
C GLU A 434 -30.68 -1.04 -32.19
N VAL A 435 -29.39 -1.04 -32.55
CA VAL A 435 -28.31 -0.70 -31.62
C VAL A 435 -28.20 0.82 -31.48
N ALA A 436 -28.35 1.56 -32.57
CA ALA A 436 -28.23 3.01 -32.59
C ALA A 436 -29.24 3.69 -31.65
N GLN A 437 -30.46 3.15 -31.51
CA GLN A 437 -31.46 3.65 -30.56
C GLN A 437 -31.02 3.57 -29.09
N ASN A 438 -30.05 2.71 -28.78
CA ASN A 438 -29.50 2.54 -27.43
C ASN A 438 -28.23 3.38 -27.20
N VAL A 439 -27.73 4.09 -28.22
CA VAL A 439 -26.55 4.96 -28.13
C VAL A 439 -26.99 6.42 -28.14
N ILE A 440 -26.71 7.14 -27.05
CA ILE A 440 -27.14 8.52 -26.85
C ILE A 440 -25.91 9.42 -26.79
N LEU A 441 -25.82 10.38 -27.69
CA LEU A 441 -24.81 11.43 -27.62
C LEU A 441 -25.36 12.59 -26.78
N LYS A 442 -24.83 12.76 -25.56
CA LYS A 442 -25.30 13.78 -24.60
C LYS A 442 -24.32 14.94 -24.58
N VAL A 443 -24.80 16.15 -24.84
CA VAL A 443 -23.95 17.35 -24.77
C VAL A 443 -23.64 17.66 -23.30
N CYS A 444 -22.36 17.87 -22.99
CA CYS A 444 -21.90 18.33 -21.69
C CYS A 444 -21.33 19.74 -21.81
N GLU A 445 -21.71 20.61 -20.88
CA GLU A 445 -21.20 21.97 -20.79
C GLU A 445 -20.19 22.03 -19.65
N ASP A 446 -18.95 22.44 -19.97
CA ASP A 446 -17.86 22.66 -19.01
C ASP A 446 -17.28 21.39 -18.33
N GLY A 447 -16.94 20.38 -19.13
CA GLY A 447 -16.34 19.14 -18.62
C GLY A 447 -14.95 19.36 -18.01
N SER A 448 -14.13 20.23 -18.60
CA SER A 448 -12.78 20.52 -18.09
C SER A 448 -12.78 21.28 -16.76
N GLY A 449 -13.83 22.05 -16.44
CA GLY A 449 -13.96 22.76 -15.17
C GLY A 449 -14.75 21.95 -14.14
N LEU A 450 -16.04 21.74 -14.38
CA LEU A 450 -16.94 21.08 -13.42
C LEU A 450 -16.57 19.61 -13.21
N GLY A 451 -16.20 18.89 -14.28
CA GLY A 451 -15.77 17.50 -14.19
C GLY A 451 -14.53 17.29 -13.32
N ALA A 452 -13.59 18.23 -13.35
CA ALA A 452 -12.40 18.17 -12.49
C ALA A 452 -12.72 18.44 -11.02
N ALA A 453 -13.63 19.37 -10.73
CA ALA A 453 -14.10 19.58 -9.36
C ALA A 453 -14.83 18.34 -8.81
N LEU A 454 -15.62 17.66 -9.65
CA LEU A 454 -16.28 16.41 -9.29
C LEU A 454 -15.28 15.27 -9.03
N LEU A 455 -14.24 15.13 -9.85
CA LEU A 455 -13.18 14.14 -9.60
C LEU A 455 -12.40 14.46 -8.33
N ALA A 456 -12.12 15.73 -8.06
CA ALA A 456 -11.53 16.14 -6.79
C ALA A 456 -12.43 15.74 -5.60
N ALA A 457 -13.75 15.82 -5.75
CA ALA A 457 -14.71 15.40 -4.75
C ALA A 457 -14.77 13.88 -4.56
N ALA A 458 -14.75 13.11 -5.66
CA ALA A 458 -14.71 11.66 -5.63
C ALA A 458 -13.43 11.14 -4.92
N HIS A 459 -12.28 11.80 -5.14
CA HIS A 459 -10.99 11.38 -4.60
C HIS A 459 -10.56 12.09 -3.29
N SER A 460 -11.32 13.08 -2.81
CA SER A 460 -11.08 13.76 -1.52
C SER A 460 -11.48 12.91 -0.31
N LYS A 461 -12.55 12.10 -0.42
CA LYS A 461 -13.05 11.21 0.65
C LYS A 461 -12.09 10.05 0.96
N PHE A 462 -11.17 9.72 0.04
CA PHE A 462 -10.25 8.58 0.14
C PHE A 462 -8.83 8.95 0.54
N SER A 463 -8.54 10.23 0.71
CA SER A 463 -7.18 10.73 0.92
C SER A 463 -6.97 11.14 2.38
N THR A 464 -7.10 10.16 3.27
CA THR A 464 -6.29 10.09 4.49
C THR A 464 -4.95 9.38 4.16
N PRO A 465 -3.86 9.60 4.91
CA PRO A 465 -2.51 9.08 4.60
C PRO A 465 -2.34 7.55 4.75
N PHE A 466 -3.41 6.77 4.56
CA PHE A 466 -3.50 5.36 4.95
C PHE A 466 -3.73 4.39 3.77
N ALA A 467 -3.94 4.89 2.54
CA ALA A 467 -4.30 4.02 1.40
C ALA A 467 -3.11 3.52 0.57
N ALA A 468 -2.08 4.33 0.33
CA ALA A 468 -0.91 3.91 -0.47
C ALA A 468 -0.02 2.86 0.23
N ALA A 469 -0.18 2.68 1.55
CA ALA A 469 0.51 1.65 2.32
C ALA A 469 -0.12 0.25 2.18
N LYS A 470 -1.35 0.13 1.65
CA LYS A 470 -2.13 -1.10 1.72
C LYS A 470 -1.81 -2.09 0.60
N GLU A 471 -1.38 -1.65 -0.58
CA GLU A 471 -1.14 -2.56 -1.71
C GLU A 471 0.25 -3.24 -1.68
N LEU A 472 1.23 -2.65 -0.98
CA LEU A 472 2.58 -3.20 -0.86
C LEU A 472 2.81 -4.05 0.41
N GLU A 473 1.89 -3.99 1.37
CA GLU A 473 1.79 -4.96 2.47
C GLU A 473 1.26 -6.34 1.99
N VAL A 474 0.54 -6.36 0.87
CA VAL A 474 -0.25 -7.52 0.39
C VAL A 474 0.58 -8.57 -0.36
N VAL A 475 1.70 -8.20 -1.00
CA VAL A 475 2.58 -9.16 -1.70
C VAL A 475 3.45 -9.94 -0.70
N ARG A 476 3.95 -9.29 0.37
CA ARG A 476 4.75 -9.92 1.45
C ARG A 476 3.96 -10.94 2.27
N ARG A 477 2.63 -10.72 2.39
CA ARG A 477 1.71 -11.60 3.12
C ARG A 477 1.53 -12.97 2.46
N CYS A 478 1.72 -13.16 1.16
CA CYS A 478 1.31 -14.41 0.49
C CYS A 478 2.23 -15.62 0.76
N SER A 479 3.55 -15.43 0.69
CA SER A 479 4.52 -16.48 1.07
C SER A 479 4.47 -16.79 2.58
N SER A 480 4.25 -15.76 3.41
CA SER A 480 4.00 -15.90 4.85
C SER A 480 2.68 -16.62 5.16
N MET A 481 1.61 -16.27 4.45
CA MET A 481 0.29 -16.89 4.56
C MET A 481 0.38 -18.36 4.18
N ALA A 482 1.01 -18.71 3.07
CA ALA A 482 1.24 -20.10 2.66
C ALA A 482 2.01 -20.91 3.72
N SER A 483 3.08 -20.38 4.31
CA SER A 483 3.82 -21.05 5.39
C SER A 483 3.05 -21.13 6.71
N SER A 484 2.28 -20.10 7.04
CA SER A 484 1.43 -20.11 8.24
C SER A 484 0.29 -21.13 8.10
N LEU A 485 -0.28 -21.22 6.89
CA LEU A 485 -1.26 -22.22 6.49
C LEU A 485 -0.68 -23.62 6.51
N PHE A 486 0.54 -23.80 6.00
CA PHE A 486 1.21 -25.09 5.87
C PHE A 486 1.32 -25.78 7.23
N SER A 487 1.88 -25.10 8.23
CA SER A 487 2.03 -25.66 9.58
C SER A 487 0.68 -25.94 10.24
N LEU A 488 -0.28 -25.02 10.06
CA LEU A 488 -1.60 -25.15 10.65
C LEU A 488 -2.37 -26.34 10.06
N LEU A 489 -2.26 -26.55 8.75
CA LEU A 489 -2.81 -27.71 8.06
C LEU A 489 -2.13 -29.01 8.49
N VAL A 490 -0.81 -29.01 8.68
CA VAL A 490 -0.09 -30.17 9.25
C VAL A 490 -0.62 -30.50 10.66
N SER A 491 -0.80 -29.48 11.51
CA SER A 491 -1.40 -29.65 12.84
C SER A 491 -2.81 -30.21 12.75
N ALA A 492 -3.69 -29.61 11.94
CA ALA A 492 -5.07 -30.05 11.75
C ALA A 492 -5.14 -31.48 11.21
N VAL A 493 -4.34 -31.82 10.19
CA VAL A 493 -4.23 -33.18 9.61
C VAL A 493 -3.71 -34.17 10.65
N THR A 494 -2.75 -33.79 11.49
CA THR A 494 -2.22 -34.66 12.55
C THR A 494 -3.28 -34.93 13.62
N LYS A 495 -4.00 -33.88 14.06
CA LYS A 495 -5.13 -33.99 14.99
C LYS A 495 -6.25 -34.86 14.42
N LEU A 496 -6.64 -34.64 13.16
CA LEU A 496 -7.62 -35.44 12.43
C LEU A 496 -7.17 -36.90 12.24
N THR A 497 -5.88 -37.14 12.05
CA THR A 497 -5.35 -38.51 11.90
C THR A 497 -5.49 -39.29 13.19
N ARG A 498 -5.06 -38.70 14.32
CA ARG A 498 -5.26 -39.28 15.66
C ARG A 498 -6.74 -39.48 15.98
N PHE A 499 -7.59 -38.54 15.57
CA PHE A 499 -9.04 -38.66 15.71
C PHE A 499 -9.59 -39.88 14.97
N VAL A 500 -9.29 -40.02 13.67
CA VAL A 500 -9.83 -41.10 12.84
C VAL A 500 -9.35 -42.46 13.36
N GLU A 501 -8.09 -42.55 13.81
CA GLU A 501 -7.51 -43.73 14.44
C GLU A 501 -8.18 -44.07 15.78
N GLY A 502 -8.46 -43.07 16.63
CA GLY A 502 -9.17 -43.25 17.89
C GLY A 502 -10.65 -43.62 17.74
N ALA A 503 -11.34 -43.03 16.76
CA ALA A 503 -12.75 -43.31 16.47
C ALA A 503 -12.98 -44.74 15.95
N HIS A 504 -12.00 -45.30 15.23
CA HIS A 504 -12.00 -46.71 14.82
C HIS A 504 -11.94 -47.68 16.01
N PHE A 505 -11.36 -47.28 17.14
CA PHE A 505 -11.33 -48.07 18.38
C PHE A 505 -12.67 -48.05 19.13
N THR A 506 -13.45 -46.97 19.00
CA THR A 506 -14.79 -46.85 19.60
C THR A 506 -15.90 -47.47 18.74
N SER A 507 -15.75 -47.52 17.41
CA SER A 507 -16.77 -48.10 16.53
C SER A 507 -16.91 -49.62 16.63
N SER A 508 -15.89 -50.32 17.15
CA SER A 508 -15.95 -51.77 17.40
C SER A 508 -16.81 -52.17 18.61
N LEU A 509 -17.40 -51.21 19.33
CA LEU A 509 -18.18 -51.42 20.55
C LEU A 509 -19.69 -51.11 20.39
N LEU A 510 -20.17 -50.69 19.21
CA LEU A 510 -21.58 -50.29 18.98
C LEU A 510 -22.31 -51.21 17.98
N PRO A 511 -23.59 -51.58 18.22
CA PRO A 511 -24.36 -52.40 17.28
C PRO A 511 -24.79 -51.61 16.03
N SER A 512 -24.77 -52.27 14.88
CA SER A 512 -25.17 -51.73 13.57
C SER A 512 -26.68 -51.45 13.48
N SER A 513 -27.09 -50.19 13.50
CA SER A 513 -28.41 -49.73 13.05
C SER A 513 -28.27 -48.68 11.93
N SER A 514 -29.24 -48.68 11.01
CA SER A 514 -29.18 -48.10 9.65
C SER A 514 -29.34 -46.58 9.55
N SER A 515 -29.20 -45.84 10.64
CA SER A 515 -29.08 -44.37 10.63
C SER A 515 -28.19 -43.95 11.79
N ASN A 516 -26.89 -44.22 11.67
CA ASN A 516 -25.93 -43.91 12.71
C ASN A 516 -25.29 -42.53 12.43
N PRO A 517 -25.64 -41.45 13.16
CA PRO A 517 -25.03 -40.13 12.98
C PRO A 517 -23.51 -40.15 13.15
N PHE A 518 -22.98 -41.17 13.83
CA PHE A 518 -21.55 -41.40 14.00
C PHE A 518 -20.85 -41.82 12.69
N ALA A 519 -21.55 -42.59 11.83
CA ALA A 519 -20.99 -43.03 10.55
C ALA A 519 -20.86 -41.84 9.57
N THR A 520 -21.89 -40.99 9.51
CA THR A 520 -21.90 -39.77 8.69
C THR A 520 -20.79 -38.81 9.11
N LEU A 521 -20.62 -38.58 10.41
CA LEU A 521 -19.55 -37.73 10.94
C LEU A 521 -18.14 -38.30 10.67
N GLN A 522 -17.99 -39.62 10.74
CA GLN A 522 -16.71 -40.27 10.43
C GLN A 522 -16.37 -40.17 8.94
N GLU A 523 -17.37 -40.20 8.06
CA GLU A 523 -17.21 -39.90 6.63
C GLU A 523 -16.85 -38.43 6.41
N ASP A 524 -17.53 -37.50 7.08
CA ASP A 524 -17.26 -36.05 7.01
C ASP A 524 -15.84 -35.70 7.43
N LEU A 525 -15.33 -36.31 8.51
CA LEU A 525 -13.97 -36.09 9.00
C LEU A 525 -12.90 -36.76 8.11
N LYS A 526 -13.19 -37.92 7.52
CA LYS A 526 -12.33 -38.54 6.51
C LYS A 526 -12.27 -37.69 5.25
N HIS A 527 -13.38 -37.07 4.86
CA HIS A 527 -13.45 -36.14 3.74
C HIS A 527 -12.63 -34.87 4.03
N LEU A 528 -12.87 -34.22 5.18
CA LEU A 528 -12.13 -33.04 5.64
C LEU A 528 -10.61 -33.30 5.64
N LYS A 529 -10.18 -34.45 6.20
CA LYS A 529 -8.77 -34.86 6.18
C LYS A 529 -8.19 -34.95 4.76
N ARG A 530 -8.93 -35.54 3.80
CA ARG A 530 -8.48 -35.65 2.40
C ARG A 530 -8.38 -34.27 1.74
N THR A 531 -9.35 -33.38 1.99
CA THR A 531 -9.34 -32.02 1.44
C THR A 531 -8.17 -31.20 2.00
N LEU A 532 -7.93 -31.22 3.31
CA LEU A 532 -6.79 -30.52 3.92
C LEU A 532 -5.43 -31.08 3.42
N LEU A 533 -5.31 -32.39 3.20
CA LEU A 533 -4.11 -33.00 2.61
C LEU A 533 -3.86 -32.54 1.16
N ARG A 534 -4.93 -32.38 0.37
CA ARG A 534 -4.83 -31.86 -1.01
C ARG A 534 -4.41 -30.39 -1.02
N ILE A 535 -5.03 -29.58 -0.16
CA ILE A 535 -4.67 -28.17 0.02
C ILE A 535 -3.21 -28.04 0.47
N HIS A 536 -2.78 -28.89 1.41
CA HIS A 536 -1.40 -28.95 1.88
C HIS A 536 -0.41 -29.25 0.74
N ALA A 537 -0.69 -30.23 -0.11
CA ALA A 537 0.15 -30.54 -1.27
C ALA A 537 0.24 -29.35 -2.24
N THR A 538 -0.88 -28.67 -2.51
CA THR A 538 -0.89 -27.49 -3.39
C THR A 538 -0.23 -26.26 -2.79
N LEU A 539 -0.21 -26.13 -1.46
CA LEU A 539 0.48 -25.04 -0.78
C LEU A 539 2.00 -25.24 -0.80
N ALA A 540 2.49 -26.48 -0.72
CA ALA A 540 3.92 -26.79 -0.86
C ALA A 540 4.48 -26.30 -2.21
N ASP A 541 3.73 -26.52 -3.30
CA ASP A 541 4.10 -26.06 -4.65
C ASP A 541 4.02 -24.52 -4.79
N VAL A 542 3.14 -23.89 -4.01
CA VAL A 542 2.93 -22.44 -3.97
C VAL A 542 3.96 -21.73 -3.06
N GLU A 543 4.51 -22.41 -2.06
CA GLU A 543 5.56 -21.89 -1.17
C GLU A 543 6.90 -21.64 -1.89
N GLU A 544 7.16 -22.35 -2.98
CA GLU A 544 8.37 -22.20 -3.80
C GLU A 544 8.27 -21.06 -4.85
N ARG A 545 7.11 -20.36 -4.94
CA ARG A 545 6.79 -19.39 -6.00
C ARG A 545 6.21 -18.08 -5.44
N GLU A 546 6.51 -16.94 -6.07
CA GLU A 546 6.02 -15.62 -5.62
C GLU A 546 4.65 -15.30 -6.26
N ILE A 547 3.59 -15.19 -5.46
CA ILE A 547 2.19 -15.07 -5.92
C ILE A 547 1.77 -13.60 -6.05
N ARG A 548 1.48 -13.13 -7.28
CA ARG A 548 1.00 -11.76 -7.55
C ARG A 548 -0.51 -11.62 -7.76
N ASP A 549 -1.19 -12.69 -8.21
CA ASP A 549 -2.62 -12.68 -8.52
C ASP A 549 -3.49 -12.55 -7.26
N ASN A 550 -4.24 -11.45 -7.13
CA ASN A 550 -5.16 -11.20 -6.02
C ASN A 550 -6.26 -12.27 -5.88
N SER A 551 -6.59 -12.97 -6.95
CA SER A 551 -7.51 -14.11 -6.93
C SER A 551 -6.92 -15.25 -6.12
N VAL A 552 -5.62 -15.55 -6.30
CA VAL A 552 -4.88 -16.52 -5.49
C VAL A 552 -4.68 -16.00 -4.06
N LYS A 553 -4.53 -14.69 -3.85
CA LYS A 553 -4.42 -14.10 -2.50
C LYS A 553 -5.72 -14.18 -1.71
N LEU A 554 -6.84 -13.84 -2.33
CA LEU A 554 -8.17 -13.98 -1.74
C LEU A 554 -8.45 -15.45 -1.44
N TRP A 555 -8.12 -16.33 -2.39
CA TRP A 555 -8.20 -17.78 -2.21
C TRP A 555 -7.36 -18.27 -1.02
N LEU A 556 -6.10 -17.84 -0.89
CA LEU A 556 -5.25 -18.17 0.26
C LEU A 556 -5.79 -17.59 1.57
N HIS A 557 -6.36 -16.39 1.55
CA HIS A 557 -6.96 -15.75 2.70
C HIS A 557 -8.17 -16.52 3.22
N GLU A 558 -9.07 -16.91 2.31
CA GLU A 558 -10.26 -17.70 2.63
C GLU A 558 -9.88 -19.09 3.15
N ILE A 559 -8.89 -19.75 2.54
CA ILE A 559 -8.35 -21.02 3.04
C ILE A 559 -7.80 -20.83 4.46
N LYS A 560 -7.10 -19.72 4.73
CA LYS A 560 -6.48 -19.45 6.04
C LYS A 560 -7.52 -19.24 7.13
N ALA A 561 -8.56 -18.46 6.85
CA ALA A 561 -9.68 -18.27 7.77
C ALA A 561 -10.39 -19.59 8.08
N VAL A 562 -10.68 -20.41 7.06
CA VAL A 562 -11.35 -21.71 7.24
C VAL A 562 -10.46 -22.72 7.97
N ALA A 563 -9.16 -22.67 7.73
CA ALA A 563 -8.21 -23.55 8.40
C ALA A 563 -8.12 -23.23 9.91
N TYR A 564 -8.12 -21.95 10.30
CA TYR A 564 -8.22 -21.56 11.71
C TYR A 564 -9.51 -22.05 12.36
N ASP A 565 -10.66 -21.89 11.69
CA ASP A 565 -11.96 -22.39 12.17
C ASP A 565 -11.92 -23.92 12.37
N ALA A 566 -11.29 -24.65 11.45
CA ALA A 566 -11.10 -26.10 11.55
C ALA A 566 -10.20 -26.48 12.73
N ASP A 567 -9.08 -25.78 12.94
CA ASP A 567 -8.15 -26.04 14.04
C ASP A 567 -8.85 -25.81 15.40
N ASP A 568 -9.68 -24.78 15.52
CA ASP A 568 -10.42 -24.49 16.76
C ASP A 568 -11.53 -25.52 17.02
N ILE A 569 -12.26 -25.99 16.01
CA ILE A 569 -13.23 -27.10 16.15
C ILE A 569 -12.55 -28.39 16.60
N LEU A 570 -11.41 -28.74 16.01
CA LEU A 570 -10.65 -29.94 16.38
C LEU A 570 -10.10 -29.86 17.80
N ASP A 571 -9.69 -28.66 18.22
CA ASP A 571 -9.20 -28.41 19.56
C ASP A 571 -10.31 -28.48 20.62
N GLU A 572 -11.53 -28.03 20.29
CA GLU A 572 -12.70 -28.16 21.16
C GLU A 572 -13.11 -29.63 21.32
N TYR A 573 -13.02 -30.41 20.25
CA TYR A 573 -13.23 -31.86 20.37
C TYR A 573 -12.17 -32.51 21.27
N HIS A 574 -10.90 -32.13 21.13
CA HIS A 574 -9.84 -32.63 21.99
C HIS A 574 -10.09 -32.29 23.46
N TYR A 575 -10.56 -31.08 23.74
CA TYR A 575 -11.02 -30.66 25.06
C TYR A 575 -12.11 -31.59 25.62
N GLU A 576 -13.16 -31.89 24.84
CA GLU A 576 -14.26 -32.75 25.30
C GLU A 576 -13.80 -34.20 25.57
N LEU A 577 -12.78 -34.69 24.86
CA LEU A 577 -12.15 -35.99 25.17
C LEU A 577 -11.45 -35.97 26.54
N LEU A 578 -10.64 -34.94 26.79
CA LEU A 578 -9.93 -34.79 28.07
C LEU A 578 -10.93 -34.62 29.22
N ARG A 579 -11.96 -33.81 29.01
CA ARG A 579 -13.07 -33.64 29.96
C ARG A 579 -13.70 -34.96 30.34
N ARG A 580 -14.08 -35.79 29.36
CA ARG A 580 -14.66 -37.12 29.59
C ARG A 580 -13.70 -38.07 30.32
N GLN A 581 -12.40 -37.99 30.04
CA GLN A 581 -11.39 -38.78 30.74
C GLN A 581 -11.29 -38.42 32.22
N VAL A 582 -11.49 -37.15 32.57
CA VAL A 582 -11.45 -36.67 33.96
C VAL A 582 -12.78 -36.90 34.67
N GLU A 583 -13.89 -36.44 34.10
CA GLU A 583 -15.24 -36.51 34.69
C GLU A 583 -15.82 -37.94 34.68
N GLY A 584 -15.36 -38.82 33.78
CA GLY A 584 -15.79 -40.22 33.67
C GLY A 584 -15.13 -41.18 34.67
N LYS A 585 -14.22 -40.71 35.53
CA LYS A 585 -13.64 -41.55 36.59
C LYS A 585 -14.65 -41.71 37.74
N PRO A 586 -15.09 -42.93 38.08
CA PRO A 586 -15.98 -43.12 39.22
C PRO A 586 -15.25 -42.76 40.53
N SER A 587 -15.80 -41.82 41.29
CA SER A 587 -15.41 -41.56 42.68
C SER A 587 -15.51 -42.84 43.52
N PRO A 588 -14.57 -43.11 44.45
CA PRO A 588 -14.54 -44.36 45.23
C PRO A 588 -15.71 -44.52 46.23
N VAL A 589 -16.64 -43.57 46.32
CA VAL A 589 -17.64 -43.52 47.41
C VAL A 589 -19.02 -44.08 47.07
N ILE A 590 -19.35 -44.39 45.81
CA ILE A 590 -20.70 -44.93 45.48
C ILE A 590 -20.60 -46.31 44.80
N ARG A 591 -20.40 -47.34 45.63
CA ARG A 591 -20.73 -48.72 45.25
C ARG A 591 -22.24 -48.93 45.29
N LYS A 592 -22.75 -49.49 44.19
CA LYS A 592 -24.11 -50.03 43.95
C LYS A 592 -25.12 -49.05 43.35
N ARG A 593 -25.24 -49.05 42.01
CA ARG A 593 -26.50 -49.40 41.31
C ARG A 593 -26.29 -49.57 39.79
N LYS A 594 -26.77 -50.74 39.32
CA LYS A 594 -27.18 -51.13 37.95
C LYS A 594 -26.25 -50.84 36.77
N MET A 595 -25.50 -51.89 36.42
CA MET A 595 -25.09 -52.25 35.05
C MET A 595 -26.32 -52.17 34.11
N GLY A 596 -26.40 -51.17 33.23
CA GLY A 596 -27.56 -50.99 32.35
C GLY A 596 -27.66 -49.69 31.58
N GLN A 597 -26.77 -48.72 31.79
CA GLN A 597 -26.66 -47.52 30.96
C GLN A 597 -25.19 -47.30 30.62
N ILE A 598 -24.72 -47.94 29.55
CA ILE A 598 -23.54 -47.43 28.85
C ILE A 598 -24.01 -46.13 28.21
N HIS A 599 -23.41 -45.04 28.69
CA HIS A 599 -23.76 -43.66 28.42
C HIS A 599 -23.93 -43.38 26.93
N ASP A 600 -24.97 -42.59 26.64
CA ASP A 600 -25.25 -41.96 25.37
C ASP A 600 -23.97 -41.33 24.78
N LEU A 601 -23.46 -41.93 23.70
CA LEU A 601 -22.26 -41.53 22.95
C LEU A 601 -22.54 -40.30 22.06
N SER A 602 -23.49 -39.45 22.44
CA SER A 602 -23.89 -38.29 21.65
C SER A 602 -22.76 -37.26 21.64
N PHE A 603 -22.47 -36.77 20.43
CA PHE A 603 -21.57 -35.63 20.20
C PHE A 603 -22.14 -34.38 20.85
N PRO A 604 -21.31 -33.40 21.28
CA PRO A 604 -21.81 -32.09 21.68
C PRO A 604 -22.74 -31.53 20.59
N ALA A 605 -23.96 -31.15 20.99
CA ALA A 605 -24.96 -30.65 20.05
C ALA A 605 -24.39 -29.47 19.25
N GLY A 606 -24.45 -29.55 17.91
CA GLY A 606 -23.96 -28.50 17.00
C GLY A 606 -22.55 -28.69 16.42
N LEU A 607 -21.69 -29.56 17.00
CA LEU A 607 -20.33 -29.78 16.47
C LEU A 607 -20.34 -30.39 15.06
N SER A 608 -21.24 -31.35 14.82
CA SER A 608 -21.45 -31.96 13.49
C SER A 608 -21.88 -30.92 12.44
N GLY A 609 -22.73 -29.97 12.82
CA GLY A 609 -23.15 -28.86 11.95
C GLY A 609 -21.98 -27.95 11.56
N ARG A 610 -21.15 -27.56 12.53
CA ARG A 610 -19.94 -26.73 12.30
C ARG A 610 -18.88 -27.45 11.46
N ILE A 611 -18.69 -28.75 11.65
CA ILE A 611 -17.80 -29.57 10.81
C ILE A 611 -18.31 -29.61 9.36
N ASN A 612 -19.62 -29.79 9.16
CA ASN A 612 -20.22 -29.77 7.83
C ASN A 612 -20.13 -28.37 7.18
N GLU A 613 -20.26 -27.30 7.95
CA GLU A 613 -20.08 -25.92 7.46
C GLU A 613 -18.65 -25.67 6.98
N VAL A 614 -17.63 -26.04 7.75
CA VAL A 614 -16.22 -25.98 7.33
C VAL A 614 -15.99 -26.82 6.07
N ARG A 615 -16.60 -28.01 5.98
CA ARG A 615 -16.52 -28.87 4.80
C ARG A 615 -17.09 -28.17 3.55
N MET A 616 -18.29 -27.59 3.65
CA MET A 616 -18.92 -26.91 2.52
C MET A 616 -18.11 -25.71 2.04
N ARG A 617 -17.57 -24.89 2.96
CA ARG A 617 -16.71 -23.75 2.62
C ARG A 617 -15.42 -24.19 1.91
N LEU A 618 -14.79 -25.28 2.35
CA LEU A 618 -13.61 -25.83 1.64
C LEU A 618 -13.94 -26.39 0.26
N ASP A 619 -15.11 -27.01 0.08
CA ASP A 619 -15.56 -27.55 -1.21
C ASP A 619 -15.90 -26.43 -2.22
N GLU A 620 -16.41 -25.29 -1.75
CA GLU A 620 -16.63 -24.07 -2.55
C GLU A 620 -15.30 -23.48 -3.03
N ILE A 621 -14.38 -23.23 -2.10
CA ILE A 621 -13.02 -22.71 -2.37
C ILE A 621 -12.25 -23.61 -3.36
N ALA A 622 -12.45 -24.93 -3.29
CA ALA A 622 -11.83 -25.87 -4.22
C ALA A 622 -12.39 -25.78 -5.65
N LYS A 623 -13.69 -25.51 -5.82
CA LYS A 623 -14.33 -25.35 -7.14
C LYS A 623 -13.94 -24.04 -7.82
N ASP A 624 -13.81 -22.97 -7.04
CA ASP A 624 -13.42 -21.65 -7.55
C ASP A 624 -12.00 -21.67 -8.14
N ARG A 625 -11.11 -22.50 -7.58
CA ARG A 625 -9.76 -22.72 -8.12
C ARG A 625 -9.77 -23.29 -9.55
N ASP A 626 -10.62 -24.27 -9.83
CA ASP A 626 -10.68 -24.93 -11.15
C ASP A 626 -11.21 -23.96 -12.23
N ALA A 627 -12.02 -22.98 -11.84
CA ALA A 627 -12.53 -21.93 -12.71
C ALA A 627 -11.50 -20.83 -13.04
N LEU A 628 -10.44 -20.69 -12.22
CA LEU A 628 -9.41 -19.64 -12.33
C LEU A 628 -8.18 -20.05 -13.19
N HIS A 629 -8.13 -21.27 -13.73
CA HIS A 629 -7.07 -21.74 -14.65
C HIS A 629 -5.61 -21.52 -14.22
N LEU A 630 -5.30 -21.65 -12.93
CA LEU A 630 -3.94 -21.49 -12.39
C LEU A 630 -2.96 -22.53 -12.98
N ARG A 631 -1.94 -22.12 -13.75
CA ARG A 631 -0.94 -23.02 -14.37
C ARG A 631 0.42 -22.97 -13.68
N GLU A 632 1.23 -23.99 -13.95
CA GLU A 632 2.53 -24.24 -13.32
C GLU A 632 3.67 -23.26 -13.73
N GLU A 633 3.42 -22.18 -14.46
CA GLU A 633 4.50 -21.38 -15.09
C GLU A 633 4.45 -19.86 -14.82
N ASP A 634 3.54 -19.37 -13.97
CA ASP A 634 3.19 -17.93 -13.85
C ASP A 634 3.96 -17.12 -12.78
N GLY A 635 5.29 -17.05 -12.81
CA GLY A 635 6.03 -16.27 -11.79
C GLY A 635 7.31 -15.55 -12.25
N GLU A 636 7.31 -14.20 -12.17
CA GLU A 636 8.51 -13.33 -12.21
C GLU A 636 8.51 -12.25 -11.11
N ARG A 637 9.72 -11.81 -10.73
CA ARG A 637 10.13 -11.27 -9.41
C ARG A 637 10.25 -9.72 -9.31
N ARG A 638 10.10 -9.24 -8.05
CA ARG A 638 10.51 -7.93 -7.44
C ARG A 638 9.78 -6.61 -7.70
N LEU A 639 9.93 -5.58 -6.84
CA LEU A 639 9.98 -5.40 -5.35
C LEU A 639 10.06 -3.89 -5.06
N ASN A 640 9.30 -3.39 -4.08
CA ASN A 640 9.28 -1.98 -3.65
C ASN A 640 9.44 -1.81 -2.12
N ASP A 641 9.71 -0.55 -1.77
CA ASP A 641 10.37 -0.03 -0.57
C ASP A 641 9.41 0.52 0.52
N ALA A 642 9.77 0.42 1.83
CA ALA A 642 9.14 1.21 2.91
C ALA A 642 9.89 1.19 4.29
N CYS A 643 10.37 2.38 4.66
CA CYS A 643 10.43 3.15 5.93
C CYS A 643 10.41 2.49 7.35
N TRP A 644 11.33 2.96 8.21
CA TRP A 644 11.70 2.44 9.54
C TRP A 644 11.31 3.37 10.73
N LYS A 645 11.03 2.82 11.93
CA LYS A 645 10.86 3.55 13.22
C LYS A 645 11.66 2.88 14.36
N LEU A 646 12.22 3.60 15.34
CA LEU A 646 13.31 3.13 16.24
C LEU A 646 13.00 2.54 17.63
N ILE A 647 14.00 1.80 18.20
CA ILE A 647 14.15 1.24 19.58
C ILE A 647 15.30 1.92 20.34
N PRO A 648 15.29 1.93 21.69
CA PRO A 648 16.42 2.39 22.51
C PRO A 648 17.72 1.56 22.42
N THR A 649 18.85 2.23 22.24
CA THR A 649 20.21 1.66 22.22
C THR A 649 20.90 1.73 23.59
N SER A 650 21.92 0.88 23.82
CA SER A 650 22.75 0.87 25.04
C SER A 650 24.16 1.42 24.78
N SER A 651 24.94 1.71 25.83
CA SER A 651 26.33 2.18 25.69
C SER A 651 27.37 1.06 25.50
N LEU A 652 26.99 -0.22 25.55
CA LEU A 652 27.94 -1.35 25.52
C LEU A 652 28.16 -1.88 24.09
N VAL A 653 29.41 -2.26 23.78
CA VAL A 653 29.82 -2.83 22.50
C VAL A 653 30.91 -3.90 22.72
N ASP A 654 30.93 -4.93 21.88
CA ASP A 654 32.02 -5.91 21.82
C ASP A 654 33.06 -5.46 20.79
N ASP A 655 34.12 -4.80 21.28
CA ASP A 655 35.22 -4.26 20.48
C ASP A 655 35.88 -5.33 19.57
N SER A 656 35.86 -6.60 19.97
CA SER A 656 36.50 -7.69 19.21
C SER A 656 35.78 -8.03 17.89
N ARG A 657 34.56 -7.52 17.70
CA ARG A 657 33.69 -7.80 16.55
C ARG A 657 33.54 -6.61 15.61
N VAL A 658 34.26 -5.51 15.85
CA VAL A 658 34.20 -4.30 15.03
C VAL A 658 35.45 -4.23 14.15
N TYR A 659 35.24 -4.07 12.84
CA TYR A 659 36.32 -3.92 11.85
C TYR A 659 36.20 -2.57 11.13
N GLY A 660 37.33 -2.02 10.67
CA GLY A 660 37.37 -0.84 9.80
C GLY A 660 37.01 0.51 10.45
N ARG A 661 36.91 0.59 11.78
CA ARG A 661 36.48 1.79 12.51
C ARG A 661 37.57 2.47 13.34
N ASP A 662 38.81 2.02 13.26
CA ASP A 662 39.92 2.56 14.07
C ASP A 662 40.24 4.02 13.77
N ILE A 663 40.22 4.41 12.49
CA ILE A 663 40.49 5.78 12.06
C ILE A 663 39.36 6.69 12.51
N ASP A 664 38.11 6.28 12.28
CA ASP A 664 36.92 7.01 12.72
C ASP A 664 36.91 7.24 14.23
N LYS A 665 37.22 6.17 15.00
CA LYS A 665 37.35 6.23 16.45
C LYS A 665 38.41 7.26 16.87
N LYS A 666 39.62 7.22 16.27
CA LYS A 666 40.70 8.17 16.59
C LYS A 666 40.31 9.62 16.28
N ASN A 667 39.66 9.87 15.16
CA ASN A 667 39.23 11.20 14.76
C ASN A 667 38.23 11.79 15.75
N ILE A 668 37.22 11.02 16.17
CA ILE A 668 36.22 11.48 17.14
C ILE A 668 36.86 11.68 18.52
N ILE A 669 37.77 10.78 18.95
CA ILE A 669 38.53 10.96 20.20
C ILE A 669 39.32 12.27 20.15
N GLN A 670 39.98 12.60 19.03
CA GLN A 670 40.71 13.85 18.89
C GLN A 670 39.78 15.08 19.00
N LEU A 671 38.59 15.02 18.41
CA LEU A 671 37.58 16.09 18.54
C LEU A 671 37.10 16.24 20.00
N LEU A 672 36.91 15.13 20.71
CA LEU A 672 36.51 15.13 22.12
C LEU A 672 37.58 15.70 23.04
N LEU A 673 38.86 15.42 22.78
CA LEU A 673 39.99 15.84 23.61
C LEU A 673 40.54 17.22 23.24
N SER A 674 40.00 17.88 22.20
CA SER A 674 40.38 19.23 21.83
C SER A 674 39.83 20.28 22.82
N ASP A 675 40.72 21.06 23.42
CA ASP A 675 40.37 22.17 24.32
C ASP A 675 39.95 23.40 23.48
N GLY A 676 38.70 23.83 23.63
CA GLY A 676 38.09 24.98 22.93
C GLY A 676 37.69 26.12 23.88
N GLN A 677 36.96 27.11 23.34
CA GLN A 677 36.37 28.21 24.13
C GLN A 677 35.44 27.69 25.23
N PRO A 678 35.13 28.48 26.28
CA PRO A 678 34.26 28.06 27.38
C PRO A 678 32.78 27.95 26.96
N LYS A 679 32.46 26.97 26.11
CA LYS A 679 31.12 26.57 25.68
C LYS A 679 31.08 25.03 25.57
N VAL A 680 29.87 24.47 25.58
CA VAL A 680 29.64 23.05 25.29
C VAL A 680 29.67 22.84 23.77
N ASP A 681 30.53 21.92 23.31
CA ASP A 681 30.62 21.58 21.89
C ASP A 681 29.77 20.34 21.57
N VAL A 682 29.09 20.40 20.42
CA VAL A 682 28.27 19.31 19.90
C VAL A 682 28.98 18.67 18.71
N ILE A 683 29.11 17.35 18.72
CA ILE A 683 29.75 16.54 17.68
C ILE A 683 28.69 15.60 17.07
N PRO A 684 28.12 15.92 15.89
CA PRO A 684 27.17 15.06 15.21
C PRO A 684 27.90 13.98 14.42
N ILE A 685 27.50 12.72 14.57
CA ILE A 685 27.88 11.58 13.74
C ILE A 685 26.71 11.29 12.80
N VAL A 686 26.88 11.57 11.52
CA VAL A 686 25.82 11.45 10.50
C VAL A 686 26.15 10.33 9.52
N GLY A 687 25.15 9.54 9.12
CA GLY A 687 25.36 8.47 8.14
C GLY A 687 24.13 7.56 7.95
N PRO A 688 24.15 6.68 6.93
CA PRO A 688 23.01 5.84 6.56
C PRO A 688 22.60 4.82 7.64
N GLY A 689 21.42 4.22 7.50
CA GLY A 689 20.93 3.17 8.40
C GLY A 689 21.89 1.97 8.44
N GLY A 690 22.08 1.33 9.61
CA GLY A 690 22.93 0.14 9.75
C GLY A 690 24.43 0.28 9.44
N VAL A 691 24.92 1.49 9.15
CA VAL A 691 26.35 1.77 8.88
C VAL A 691 27.27 1.66 10.11
N GLY A 692 26.69 1.59 11.31
CA GLY A 692 27.43 1.44 12.58
C GLY A 692 27.68 2.74 13.36
N LYS A 693 26.83 3.77 13.21
CA LYS A 693 26.92 5.03 13.99
C LYS A 693 26.90 4.80 15.50
N THR A 694 25.89 4.09 15.99
CA THR A 694 25.76 3.71 17.40
C THR A 694 26.98 2.92 17.86
N THR A 695 27.44 1.94 17.06
CA THR A 695 28.64 1.14 17.35
C THR A 695 29.89 2.01 17.49
N LEU A 696 30.08 2.98 16.61
CA LEU A 696 31.21 3.91 16.69
C LEU A 696 31.12 4.81 17.94
N ALA A 697 29.92 5.33 18.24
CA ALA A 697 29.70 6.12 19.45
C ALA A 697 29.96 5.31 20.72
N GLN A 698 29.57 4.02 20.76
CA GLN A 698 29.86 3.11 21.88
C GLN A 698 31.37 2.89 22.05
N LEU A 699 32.11 2.66 20.96
CA LEU A 699 33.57 2.46 20.99
C LEU A 699 34.33 3.67 21.54
N VAL A 700 33.87 4.87 21.18
CA VAL A 700 34.44 6.13 21.65
C VAL A 700 34.05 6.38 23.11
N TYR A 701 32.79 6.18 23.47
CA TYR A 701 32.27 6.38 24.83
C TYR A 701 32.94 5.46 25.86
N ASN A 702 33.33 4.26 25.46
CA ASN A 702 34.00 3.28 26.31
C ASN A 702 35.53 3.37 26.29
N ASP A 703 36.11 4.26 25.47
CA ASP A 703 37.57 4.38 25.34
C ASP A 703 38.22 4.87 26.65
N PRO A 704 39.33 4.24 27.13
CA PRO A 704 39.97 4.63 28.37
C PRO A 704 40.43 6.10 28.40
N MET A 705 40.92 6.64 27.27
CA MET A 705 41.38 8.04 27.22
C MET A 705 40.22 9.01 27.34
N VAL A 706 39.09 8.70 26.71
CA VAL A 706 37.85 9.47 26.83
C VAL A 706 37.33 9.40 28.26
N ARG A 707 37.30 8.20 28.85
CA ARG A 707 36.83 7.95 30.22
C ARG A 707 37.67 8.63 31.31
N CYS A 708 38.95 8.86 31.06
CA CYS A 708 39.80 9.61 31.97
C CYS A 708 39.66 11.14 31.83
N HIS A 709 39.10 11.64 30.71
CA HIS A 709 39.03 13.08 30.43
C HIS A 709 37.79 13.76 31.03
N PHE A 710 36.63 13.09 31.04
CA PHE A 710 35.40 13.62 31.63
C PHE A 710 35.11 13.03 33.02
N HIS A 711 34.42 13.81 33.86
CA HIS A 711 34.05 13.40 35.22
C HIS A 711 32.68 12.71 35.26
N LEU A 712 31.82 13.04 34.30
CA LEU A 712 30.44 12.56 34.21
C LEU A 712 30.17 12.06 32.79
N TYR A 713 29.39 10.98 32.70
CA TYR A 713 29.04 10.34 31.43
C TYR A 713 27.56 9.98 31.45
N ALA A 714 26.86 10.23 30.36
CA ALA A 714 25.49 9.82 30.18
C ALA A 714 25.26 9.36 28.74
N TRP A 715 24.50 8.27 28.58
CA TRP A 715 24.05 7.75 27.29
C TRP A 715 22.52 7.76 27.28
N ILE A 716 21.94 8.50 26.33
CA ILE A 716 20.51 8.68 26.20
C ILE A 716 20.12 8.31 24.77
N CYS A 717 19.26 7.31 24.61
CA CYS A 717 18.64 7.08 23.31
C CYS A 717 17.41 7.97 23.18
N THR A 718 17.25 8.68 22.06
CA THR A 718 16.11 9.56 21.83
C THR A 718 14.99 8.86 21.06
N SER A 719 13.73 9.15 21.41
CA SER A 719 12.54 8.71 20.66
C SER A 719 12.25 9.63 19.46
N GLN A 720 11.39 9.19 18.52
CA GLN A 720 10.91 10.05 17.42
C GLN A 720 10.17 11.29 17.92
N SER A 721 9.45 11.18 19.05
CA SER A 721 8.97 12.35 19.80
C SER A 721 10.12 12.91 20.66
N PHE A 722 10.58 14.12 20.34
CA PHE A 722 11.68 14.78 21.07
C PHE A 722 11.18 15.48 22.33
N ASP A 723 10.90 14.70 23.38
CA ASP A 723 10.40 15.19 24.66
C ASP A 723 11.54 15.67 25.57
N VAL A 724 11.68 17.00 25.68
CA VAL A 724 12.72 17.66 26.49
C VAL A 724 12.62 17.30 27.97
N LEU A 725 11.41 17.12 28.52
CA LEU A 725 11.19 16.79 29.93
C LEU A 725 11.75 15.39 30.22
N LYS A 726 11.33 14.39 29.42
CA LYS A 726 11.76 12.99 29.57
C LYS A 726 13.26 12.80 29.34
N ILE A 727 13.81 13.49 28.33
CA ILE A 727 15.25 13.49 28.08
C ILE A 727 16.01 14.07 29.28
N THR A 728 15.58 15.22 29.80
CA THR A 728 16.21 15.87 30.96
C THR A 728 16.14 14.99 32.21
N GLN A 729 15.00 14.36 32.49
CA GLN A 729 14.86 13.39 33.59
C GLN A 729 15.86 12.24 33.47
N THR A 730 16.00 11.68 32.26
CA THR A 730 16.92 10.56 32.00
C THR A 730 18.38 10.99 32.18
N ILE A 731 18.74 12.20 31.73
CA ILE A 731 20.07 12.77 31.94
C ILE A 731 20.36 12.96 33.43
N VAL A 732 19.42 13.56 34.17
CA VAL A 732 19.57 13.75 35.63
C VAL A 732 19.78 12.41 36.30
N LYS A 733 18.92 11.43 36.05
CA LYS A 733 19.03 10.07 36.60
C LYS A 733 20.38 9.42 36.29
N SER A 734 20.86 9.55 35.06
CA SER A 734 22.15 8.98 34.62
C SER A 734 23.34 9.64 35.32
N ILE A 735 23.29 10.96 35.50
CA ILE A 735 24.38 11.75 36.07
C ILE A 735 24.42 11.69 37.60
N THR A 736 23.27 11.80 38.27
CA THR A 736 23.19 11.83 39.75
C THR A 736 23.13 10.44 40.35
N LYS A 737 22.78 9.41 39.58
CA LYS A 737 22.50 8.04 40.04
C LYS A 737 21.39 7.97 41.12
N SER A 738 20.56 9.00 41.22
CA SER A 738 19.41 9.10 42.12
C SER A 738 18.14 9.28 41.28
N SER A 739 17.02 8.68 41.70
CA SER A 739 15.72 9.02 41.10
C SER A 739 15.38 10.48 41.43
N CYS A 740 14.78 11.18 40.47
CA CYS A 740 14.26 12.53 40.65
C CYS A 740 12.84 12.51 40.10
N ASP A 741 11.85 12.54 40.99
CA ASP A 741 10.44 12.35 40.67
C ASP A 741 9.72 13.68 40.37
N SER A 742 10.46 14.77 40.10
CA SER A 742 9.84 16.06 39.76
C SER A 742 9.27 16.03 38.34
N ALA A 743 8.00 16.43 38.23
CA ALA A 743 7.27 16.60 36.97
C ALA A 743 7.51 17.99 36.34
N GLU A 744 8.20 18.90 37.03
CA GLU A 744 8.45 20.26 36.53
C GLU A 744 9.82 20.39 35.88
N LEU A 745 9.87 20.91 34.66
CA LEU A 745 11.10 21.07 33.89
C LEU A 745 12.11 22.01 34.59
N ASP A 746 11.63 23.03 35.30
CA ASP A 746 12.50 24.00 35.99
C ASP A 746 13.30 23.36 37.14
N ASP A 747 12.65 22.48 37.91
CA ASP A 747 13.30 21.72 38.98
C ASP A 747 14.39 20.79 38.44
N LEU A 748 14.11 20.11 37.32
CA LEU A 748 15.04 19.22 36.65
C LEU A 748 16.22 19.99 36.06
N HIS A 749 15.97 21.15 35.45
CA HIS A 749 17.01 22.06 34.98
C HIS A 749 17.89 22.57 36.13
N HIS A 750 17.30 22.95 37.26
CA HIS A 750 18.05 23.36 38.46
C HIS A 750 18.89 22.22 39.04
N SER A 751 18.32 21.02 39.12
CA SER A 751 18.99 19.82 39.61
C SER A 751 20.16 19.42 38.72
N LEU A 752 19.96 19.42 37.40
CA LEU A 752 21.00 19.14 36.42
C LEU A 752 22.11 20.19 36.49
N LYS A 753 21.77 21.48 36.52
CA LYS A 753 22.73 22.58 36.65
C LYS A 753 23.58 22.50 37.92
N LYS A 754 22.98 22.06 39.04
CA LYS A 754 23.69 21.81 40.30
C LYS A 754 24.65 20.62 40.17
N ALA A 755 24.21 19.53 39.56
CA ALA A 755 25.01 18.31 39.38
C ALA A 755 26.23 18.52 38.45
N LEU A 756 26.07 19.38 37.43
CA LEU A 756 27.09 19.69 36.42
C LEU A 756 28.11 20.76 36.86
N LYS A 757 27.83 21.50 37.94
CA LYS A 757 28.68 22.61 38.40
C LYS A 757 30.12 22.17 38.59
N ASN A 758 31.06 22.85 37.91
CA ASN A 758 32.51 22.63 37.94
C ASN A 758 32.97 21.21 37.52
N LYS A 759 32.17 20.47 36.72
CA LYS A 759 32.53 19.13 36.22
C LYS A 759 32.49 19.11 34.69
N LYS A 760 33.51 18.49 34.07
CA LYS A 760 33.47 18.13 32.64
C LYS A 760 32.56 16.93 32.44
N PHE A 761 31.63 16.98 31.49
CA PHE A 761 30.74 15.86 31.17
C PHE A 761 30.80 15.49 29.68
N LEU A 762 30.54 14.22 29.40
CA LEU A 762 30.26 13.69 28.07
C LEU A 762 28.81 13.17 28.03
N LEU A 763 28.00 13.72 27.14
CA LEU A 763 26.63 13.27 26.91
C LEU A 763 26.53 12.68 25.50
N VAL A 764 25.99 11.47 25.37
CA VAL A 764 25.65 10.88 24.07
C VAL A 764 24.13 10.89 23.92
N LEU A 765 23.65 11.54 22.86
CA LEU A 765 22.27 11.50 22.40
C LEU A 765 22.22 10.63 21.14
N ASP A 766 21.81 9.38 21.29
CA ASP A 766 21.80 8.41 20.20
C ASP A 766 20.49 8.47 19.41
N ASP A 767 20.64 8.54 18.09
CA ASP A 767 19.64 8.54 17.03
C ASP A 767 18.57 9.64 17.15
N VAL A 768 19.02 10.89 17.04
CA VAL A 768 18.15 12.07 17.14
C VAL A 768 17.46 12.39 15.80
N TRP A 769 16.15 12.63 15.87
CA TRP A 769 15.27 12.94 14.73
C TRP A 769 14.71 14.37 14.72
N ASN A 770 14.91 15.13 15.79
CA ASN A 770 14.26 16.44 15.98
C ASN A 770 14.74 17.50 14.97
N GLU A 771 13.80 18.12 14.27
CA GLU A 771 14.07 19.27 13.39
C GLU A 771 13.58 20.62 13.97
N GLN A 772 13.11 20.65 15.23
CA GLN A 772 12.68 21.88 15.88
C GLN A 772 13.81 22.49 16.72
N GLN A 773 14.32 23.65 16.27
CA GLN A 773 15.42 24.37 16.93
C GLN A 773 15.07 24.81 18.37
N SER A 774 13.83 25.25 18.61
CA SER A 774 13.36 25.72 19.92
C SER A 774 13.48 24.66 21.03
N LEU A 775 13.17 23.40 20.72
CA LEU A 775 13.26 22.29 21.69
C LEU A 775 14.72 21.93 22.02
N TRP A 776 15.61 22.02 21.03
CA TRP A 776 17.05 21.83 21.25
C TRP A 776 17.64 22.94 22.15
N GLU A 777 17.28 24.20 21.88
CA GLU A 777 17.69 25.34 22.71
C GLU A 777 17.21 25.20 24.14
N LEU A 778 15.96 24.76 24.34
CA LEU A 778 15.37 24.50 25.66
C LEU A 778 16.14 23.43 26.44
N LEU A 779 16.48 22.30 25.80
CA LEU A 779 17.29 21.23 26.41
C LEU A 779 18.70 21.72 26.79
N CYS A 780 19.25 22.67 26.04
CA CYS A 780 20.63 23.14 26.23
C CYS A 780 20.81 24.17 27.35
N ILE A 781 19.74 24.74 27.89
CA ILE A 781 19.78 25.79 28.92
C ILE A 781 20.66 25.40 30.14
N PRO A 782 20.55 24.20 30.72
CA PRO A 782 21.35 23.80 31.89
C PRO A 782 22.86 23.69 31.60
N PHE A 783 23.23 23.51 30.34
CA PHE A 783 24.63 23.28 29.92
C PHE A 783 25.42 24.58 29.70
N SER A 784 24.74 25.73 29.59
CA SER A 784 25.27 27.05 29.17
C SER A 784 26.45 27.63 29.97
N LYS A 785 26.81 27.07 31.13
CA LYS A 785 27.94 27.53 31.97
C LYS A 785 28.97 26.43 32.28
N SER A 786 28.94 25.32 31.55
CA SER A 786 29.87 24.19 31.76
C SER A 786 31.12 24.36 30.89
N MET A 787 32.30 24.41 31.51
CA MET A 787 33.56 24.57 30.78
C MET A 787 34.02 23.23 30.21
N SER A 788 34.33 23.17 28.91
CA SER A 788 35.00 22.04 28.24
C SER A 788 34.22 20.70 28.24
N SER A 789 32.87 20.75 28.27
CA SER A 789 32.02 19.55 28.12
C SER A 789 31.66 19.28 26.66
N LYS A 790 31.39 18.02 26.30
CA LYS A 790 31.09 17.60 24.93
C LYS A 790 29.76 16.84 24.86
N ILE A 791 29.01 17.03 23.77
CA ILE A 791 27.81 16.26 23.45
C ILE A 791 28.04 15.54 22.12
N ILE A 792 27.93 14.21 22.09
CA ILE A 792 27.87 13.43 20.85
C ILE A 792 26.41 13.26 20.48
N VAL A 793 26.09 13.48 19.22
CA VAL A 793 24.77 13.19 18.66
C VAL A 793 24.94 12.20 17.52
N THR A 794 24.19 11.12 17.48
CA THR A 794 24.11 10.31 16.24
C THR A 794 22.79 10.58 15.54
N THR A 795 22.80 10.68 14.20
CA THR A 795 21.58 10.89 13.42
C THR A 795 21.74 10.35 12.00
N ARG A 796 20.60 10.11 11.34
CA ARG A 796 20.54 9.75 9.91
C ARG A 796 20.35 10.97 9.03
N ASN A 797 19.97 12.12 9.60
CA ASN A 797 19.55 13.30 8.88
C ASN A 797 20.53 14.46 9.06
N GLU A 798 21.07 14.95 7.95
CA GLU A 798 21.99 16.09 7.92
C GLU A 798 21.30 17.38 8.44
N SER A 799 20.00 17.52 8.22
CA SER A 799 19.20 18.66 8.69
C SER A 799 19.17 18.73 10.23
N THR A 800 18.96 17.60 10.90
CA THR A 800 19.04 17.50 12.37
C THR A 800 20.41 17.93 12.89
N ALA A 801 21.48 17.51 12.23
CA ALA A 801 22.84 17.88 12.62
C ALA A 801 23.12 19.40 12.50
N ARG A 802 22.52 20.09 11.51
CA ARG A 802 22.65 21.55 11.32
C ARG A 802 21.93 22.34 12.41
N ILE A 803 20.74 21.90 12.79
CA ILE A 803 19.89 22.58 13.78
C ILE A 803 20.54 22.63 15.17
N MET A 804 21.38 21.65 15.48
CA MET A 804 22.05 21.57 16.77
C MET A 804 23.23 22.55 16.94
N HIS A 805 23.45 23.47 15.98
CA HIS A 805 24.52 24.48 15.96
C HIS A 805 25.91 23.87 16.23
N ALA A 806 26.14 22.68 15.70
CA ALA A 806 27.32 21.90 15.94
C ALA A 806 28.54 22.40 15.13
N VAL A 807 29.74 22.00 15.58
CA VAL A 807 30.93 21.95 14.72
C VAL A 807 30.61 21.08 13.49
N THR A 808 31.30 21.28 12.38
CA THR A 808 31.15 20.52 11.13
C THR A 808 30.81 19.04 11.39
N PRO A 809 29.65 18.52 10.91
CA PRO A 809 29.21 17.15 11.19
C PRO A 809 30.25 16.10 10.76
N TYR A 810 30.50 15.10 11.61
CA TYR A 810 31.33 13.95 11.28
C TYR A 810 30.50 12.95 10.45
N ARG A 811 30.73 12.93 9.14
CA ARG A 811 30.04 12.02 8.22
C ARG A 811 30.72 10.64 8.26
N LEU A 812 30.03 9.65 8.82
CA LEU A 812 30.50 8.28 8.90
C LEU A 812 30.32 7.57 7.56
N GLY A 813 31.44 7.19 6.94
CA GLY A 813 31.44 6.46 5.67
C GLY A 813 31.11 4.97 5.81
N LEU A 814 30.78 4.36 4.67
CA LEU A 814 30.65 2.91 4.51
C LEU A 814 31.97 2.21 4.86
N LEU A 815 31.91 0.94 5.24
CA LEU A 815 33.13 0.13 5.42
C LEU A 815 33.81 -0.09 4.06
N THR A 816 35.13 -0.24 4.08
CA THR A 816 35.84 -0.70 2.88
C THR A 816 35.39 -2.12 2.53
N GLU A 817 35.48 -2.52 1.27
CA GLU A 817 35.15 -3.90 0.86
C GLU A 817 35.89 -4.95 1.71
N LYS A 818 37.15 -4.65 2.06
CA LYS A 818 37.99 -5.52 2.89
C LYS A 818 37.43 -5.64 4.31
N ASP A 819 37.05 -4.53 4.93
CA ASP A 819 36.50 -4.53 6.29
C ASP A 819 35.08 -5.14 6.32
N CYS A 820 34.27 -4.88 5.28
CA CYS A 820 32.96 -5.49 5.08
C CYS A 820 33.08 -7.02 4.94
N TRP A 821 34.07 -7.49 4.18
CA TRP A 821 34.41 -8.90 4.09
C TRP A 821 34.87 -9.48 5.43
N LEU A 822 35.65 -8.76 6.24
CA LEU A 822 36.04 -9.25 7.57
C LEU A 822 34.83 -9.42 8.50
N VAL A 823 33.86 -8.51 8.43
CA VAL A 823 32.57 -8.66 9.13
C VAL A 823 31.86 -9.92 8.62
N PHE A 824 31.60 -10.03 7.32
CA PHE A 824 30.91 -11.19 6.74
C PHE A 824 31.63 -12.51 7.08
N LYS A 825 32.94 -12.59 6.81
CA LYS A 825 33.80 -13.76 7.04
C LYS A 825 33.73 -14.20 8.49
N ARG A 826 33.74 -13.25 9.43
CA ARG A 826 33.62 -13.57 10.85
C ARG A 826 32.29 -14.26 11.15
N TYR A 827 31.17 -13.79 10.60
CA TYR A 827 29.86 -14.38 10.87
C TYR A 827 29.60 -15.68 10.10
N ALA A 828 30.14 -15.82 8.88
CA ALA A 828 30.01 -17.01 8.04
C ALA A 828 30.90 -18.18 8.45
N PHE A 829 32.11 -17.91 8.98
CA PHE A 829 33.10 -18.97 9.25
C PHE A 829 33.50 -19.09 10.73
N GLU A 830 32.76 -18.47 11.66
CA GLU A 830 33.11 -18.42 13.09
C GLU A 830 33.39 -19.80 13.70
N HIS A 831 32.69 -20.83 13.23
CA HIS A 831 32.76 -22.20 13.75
C HIS A 831 33.50 -23.18 12.83
N GLN A 832 34.16 -22.68 11.78
CA GLN A 832 34.92 -23.51 10.85
C GLN A 832 36.40 -23.07 10.82
N PRO A 833 37.22 -23.50 11.81
CA PRO A 833 38.61 -23.07 11.92
C PRO A 833 39.47 -23.43 10.70
N GLN A 834 39.13 -24.49 9.96
CA GLN A 834 39.78 -24.80 8.67
C GLN A 834 39.62 -23.68 7.63
N PHE A 835 38.48 -22.99 7.58
CA PHE A 835 38.18 -21.94 6.59
C PHE A 835 38.51 -20.53 7.09
N MET A 836 38.71 -20.31 8.39
CA MET A 836 39.21 -19.03 8.91
C MET A 836 40.62 -18.69 8.38
N SER A 837 41.48 -19.71 8.22
CA SER A 837 42.88 -19.56 7.77
C SER A 837 43.06 -19.51 6.25
N ILE A 838 42.04 -19.90 5.48
CA ILE A 838 42.08 -19.94 4.02
C ILE A 838 41.55 -18.61 3.49
N SER A 839 42.39 -17.90 2.72
CA SER A 839 42.00 -16.70 1.96
C SER A 839 41.61 -17.03 0.51
N SER A 840 41.55 -18.32 0.15
CA SER A 840 41.36 -18.78 -1.23
C SER A 840 40.65 -20.15 -1.29
N GLY A 841 39.42 -20.16 -1.78
CA GLY A 841 38.58 -21.33 -2.02
C GLY A 841 37.22 -20.85 -2.56
N GLU A 842 36.51 -21.66 -3.35
CA GLU A 842 35.33 -21.19 -4.10
C GLU A 842 34.25 -20.55 -3.19
N LEU A 843 34.03 -21.09 -1.99
CA LEU A 843 33.14 -20.49 -0.97
C LEU A 843 33.65 -19.15 -0.42
N ALA A 844 34.97 -18.99 -0.26
CA ALA A 844 35.56 -17.73 0.18
C ALA A 844 35.48 -16.66 -0.90
N ASP A 845 35.63 -17.04 -2.18
CA ASP A 845 35.50 -16.14 -3.32
C ASP A 845 34.03 -15.70 -3.51
N MET A 846 33.08 -16.65 -3.42
CA MET A 846 31.65 -16.33 -3.42
C MET A 846 31.27 -15.47 -2.21
N GLY A 847 31.81 -15.75 -1.03
CA GLY A 847 31.61 -14.93 0.16
C GLY A 847 32.15 -13.51 0.02
N TYR A 848 33.32 -13.35 -0.58
CA TYR A 848 33.91 -12.04 -0.85
C TYR A 848 33.02 -11.26 -1.81
N GLU A 849 32.52 -11.90 -2.86
CA GLU A 849 31.59 -11.29 -3.80
C GLU A 849 30.24 -10.92 -3.15
N ILE A 850 29.68 -11.76 -2.28
CA ILE A 850 28.46 -11.44 -1.51
C ILE A 850 28.71 -10.24 -0.58
N ALA A 851 29.86 -10.21 0.11
CA ALA A 851 30.25 -9.10 0.97
C ALA A 851 30.50 -7.80 0.17
N ARG A 852 31.00 -7.90 -1.07
CA ARG A 852 31.14 -6.77 -2.00
C ARG A 852 29.78 -6.18 -2.35
N ARG A 853 28.77 -7.03 -2.61
CA ARG A 853 27.41 -6.57 -2.90
C ARG A 853 26.65 -6.02 -1.70
N CYS A 854 27.17 -6.18 -0.49
CA CYS A 854 26.67 -5.48 0.69
C CYS A 854 27.09 -4.00 0.74
N GLU A 855 27.89 -3.54 -0.23
CA GLU A 855 28.30 -2.13 -0.41
C GLU A 855 28.88 -1.47 0.86
N GLY A 856 29.58 -2.24 1.69
CA GLY A 856 30.21 -1.72 2.90
C GLY A 856 29.26 -1.51 4.09
N LEU A 857 28.05 -2.05 4.06
CA LEU A 857 27.10 -2.01 5.19
C LEU A 857 27.33 -3.17 6.17
N PRO A 858 27.78 -2.89 7.42
CA PRO A 858 28.11 -3.94 8.39
C PRO A 858 26.91 -4.83 8.76
N LEU A 859 25.70 -4.27 8.82
CA LEU A 859 24.52 -5.02 9.21
C LEU A 859 24.08 -6.01 8.12
N ALA A 860 24.16 -5.63 6.85
CA ALA A 860 23.88 -6.54 5.72
C ALA A 860 24.90 -7.68 5.66
N ALA A 861 26.19 -7.35 5.79
CA ALA A 861 27.29 -8.30 5.83
C ALA A 861 27.15 -9.29 7.00
N LYS A 862 26.77 -8.80 8.18
CA LYS A 862 26.50 -9.63 9.37
C LYS A 862 25.35 -10.60 9.12
N THR A 863 24.22 -10.13 8.60
CA THR A 863 23.03 -10.97 8.36
C THR A 863 23.32 -12.07 7.36
N LEU A 864 23.88 -11.74 6.19
CA LEU A 864 24.15 -12.72 5.14
C LEU A 864 25.28 -13.66 5.52
N GLY A 865 26.29 -13.17 6.25
CA GLY A 865 27.31 -14.04 6.82
C GLY A 865 26.69 -15.05 7.79
N SER A 866 25.80 -14.60 8.67
CA SER A 866 25.10 -15.49 9.61
C SER A 866 24.16 -16.50 8.93
N LEU A 867 23.51 -16.11 7.82
CA LEU A 867 22.69 -17.03 7.01
C LEU A 867 23.53 -18.21 6.50
N LEU A 868 24.79 -17.96 6.15
CA LEU A 868 25.70 -18.93 5.55
C LEU A 868 26.66 -19.58 6.57
N ARG A 869 26.44 -19.34 7.88
CA ARG A 869 27.34 -19.72 8.99
C ARG A 869 27.71 -21.20 9.08
N LEU A 870 26.87 -22.07 8.53
CA LEU A 870 27.05 -23.53 8.55
C LEU A 870 26.85 -24.15 7.16
N GLU A 871 26.68 -23.32 6.13
CA GLU A 871 26.36 -23.79 4.80
C GLU A 871 27.64 -24.12 4.04
N THR A 872 27.77 -25.38 3.64
CA THR A 872 28.94 -25.88 2.90
C THR A 872 28.64 -26.17 1.44
N ASP A 873 27.38 -26.08 1.03
CA ASP A 873 26.96 -26.30 -0.34
C ASP A 873 27.26 -25.08 -1.23
N GLU A 874 28.11 -25.27 -2.24
CA GLU A 874 28.49 -24.23 -3.19
C GLU A 874 27.32 -23.71 -4.03
N GLU A 875 26.31 -24.56 -4.31
CA GLU A 875 25.13 -24.18 -5.08
C GLU A 875 24.27 -23.19 -4.29
N MET A 876 24.10 -23.41 -2.98
CA MET A 876 23.37 -22.51 -2.09
C MET A 876 24.03 -21.13 -1.97
N TRP A 877 25.37 -21.08 -1.92
CA TRP A 877 26.12 -19.81 -1.97
C TRP A 877 25.97 -19.12 -3.32
N ARG A 878 25.98 -19.87 -4.42
CA ARG A 878 25.80 -19.36 -5.77
C ARG A 878 24.39 -18.82 -6.00
N GLU A 879 23.37 -19.45 -5.44
CA GLU A 879 21.99 -18.96 -5.49
C GLU A 879 21.80 -17.65 -4.71
N VAL A 880 22.40 -17.53 -3.52
CA VAL A 880 22.41 -16.26 -2.75
C VAL A 880 23.12 -15.17 -3.55
N LEU A 881 24.23 -15.52 -4.19
CA LEU A 881 24.98 -14.61 -5.03
C LEU A 881 24.23 -14.23 -6.32
N GLN A 882 23.55 -15.15 -7.00
CA GLN A 882 22.84 -14.89 -8.25
C GLN A 882 21.40 -14.41 -8.04
N SER A 883 20.95 -14.35 -6.79
CA SER A 883 19.61 -13.89 -6.47
C SER A 883 19.38 -12.49 -7.00
N GLU A 884 18.34 -12.24 -7.78
CA GLU A 884 18.21 -10.90 -8.37
C GLU A 884 17.91 -9.77 -7.32
N PHE A 885 17.89 -10.07 -5.99
CA PHE A 885 17.61 -9.13 -4.88
C PHE A 885 18.68 -8.04 -4.79
N TRP A 886 19.82 -8.28 -5.44
CA TRP A 886 20.87 -7.32 -5.71
C TRP A 886 20.50 -6.25 -6.76
N VAL A 887 19.49 -6.46 -7.63
CA VAL A 887 19.11 -5.52 -8.72
C VAL A 887 18.31 -4.30 -8.20
N VAL A 888 17.66 -4.43 -7.03
CA VAL A 888 16.85 -3.36 -6.40
C VAL A 888 17.71 -2.27 -5.73
N LEU A 889 19.03 -2.42 -5.71
CA LEU A 889 19.95 -1.54 -4.98
C LEU A 889 20.19 -0.16 -5.61
N ASN A 890 19.71 0.09 -6.84
CA ASN A 890 20.14 1.27 -7.62
C ASN A 890 19.14 2.45 -7.69
N GLU A 891 17.94 2.38 -7.08
CA GLU A 891 16.85 3.37 -7.29
C GLU A 891 16.38 4.14 -6.02
N GLU A 892 17.25 4.28 -5.00
CA GLU A 892 17.19 5.22 -3.85
C GLU A 892 17.03 4.63 -2.41
N ARG A 893 17.83 5.20 -1.49
CA ARG A 893 17.78 5.33 -0.01
C ARG A 893 17.50 4.16 0.97
N ASN A 894 17.24 2.90 0.57
CA ASN A 894 17.07 1.79 1.53
C ASN A 894 17.97 0.56 1.27
N GLU A 895 19.23 0.69 1.66
CA GLU A 895 20.32 -0.22 1.29
C GLU A 895 20.32 -1.60 2.02
N ILE A 896 19.47 -1.86 3.02
CA ILE A 896 19.57 -3.05 3.92
C ILE A 896 18.42 -4.07 3.75
N LEU A 897 17.24 -3.65 3.28
CA LEU A 897 16.01 -4.46 3.29
C LEU A 897 16.09 -5.77 2.46
N PRO A 898 16.74 -5.80 1.27
CA PRO A 898 16.80 -7.02 0.47
C PRO A 898 17.56 -8.18 1.14
N ALA A 899 18.64 -7.87 1.87
CA ALA A 899 19.47 -8.86 2.55
C ALA A 899 18.74 -9.53 3.73
N LEU A 900 17.98 -8.75 4.50
CA LEU A 900 17.17 -9.27 5.61
C LEU A 900 16.01 -10.14 5.11
N MET A 901 15.36 -9.73 4.02
CA MET A 901 14.24 -10.46 3.43
C MET A 901 14.67 -11.79 2.80
N LEU A 902 15.84 -11.83 2.17
CA LEU A 902 16.45 -13.07 1.69
C LEU A 902 16.69 -14.08 2.84
N SER A 903 17.17 -13.60 3.99
CA SER A 903 17.37 -14.45 5.17
C SER A 903 16.06 -15.02 5.75
N TYR A 904 14.94 -14.32 5.61
CA TYR A 904 13.62 -14.82 6.01
C TYR A 904 13.06 -15.85 5.02
N HIS A 905 13.13 -15.58 3.71
CA HIS A 905 12.64 -16.52 2.69
C HIS A 905 13.41 -17.85 2.67
N ARG A 906 14.65 -17.88 3.16
CA ARG A 906 15.44 -19.11 3.29
C ARG A 906 15.35 -19.75 4.68
N MET A 907 14.49 -19.23 5.57
CA MET A 907 14.21 -19.84 6.87
C MET A 907 13.27 -21.04 6.73
N PRO A 908 13.50 -22.16 7.43
CA PRO A 908 12.56 -23.29 7.48
C PRO A 908 11.15 -22.88 7.92
N SER A 909 10.12 -23.48 7.32
CA SER A 909 8.71 -23.12 7.56
C SER A 909 8.29 -23.22 9.04
N HIS A 910 8.81 -24.21 9.77
CA HIS A 910 8.55 -24.40 11.19
C HIS A 910 9.13 -23.29 12.09
N LEU A 911 10.13 -22.53 11.64
CA LEU A 911 10.68 -21.39 12.36
C LEU A 911 10.02 -20.07 11.99
N ARG A 912 9.49 -19.94 10.76
CA ARG A 912 8.88 -18.70 10.28
C ARG A 912 7.72 -18.26 11.17
N GLN A 913 6.83 -19.18 11.56
CA GLN A 913 5.73 -18.85 12.48
C GLN A 913 6.23 -18.43 13.87
N CYS A 914 7.23 -19.15 14.41
CA CYS A 914 7.87 -18.81 15.67
C CYS A 914 8.46 -17.40 15.62
N PHE A 915 9.14 -17.04 14.52
CA PHE A 915 9.68 -15.71 14.25
C PHE A 915 8.58 -14.65 14.10
N THR A 916 7.60 -14.87 13.22
CA THR A 916 6.49 -13.93 12.98
C THR A 916 5.70 -13.65 14.25
N TYR A 917 5.46 -14.65 15.09
CA TYR A 917 4.80 -14.50 16.39
C TYR A 917 5.54 -13.52 17.32
N THR A 918 6.88 -13.46 17.23
CA THR A 918 7.64 -12.52 18.08
C THR A 918 7.44 -11.04 17.70
N SER A 919 6.78 -10.74 16.58
CA SER A 919 6.33 -9.37 16.28
C SER A 919 5.26 -8.84 17.24
N ALA A 920 4.61 -9.72 18.01
CA ALA A 920 3.69 -9.36 19.08
C ALA A 920 4.42 -8.77 20.30
N PHE A 921 5.74 -8.85 20.39
CA PHE A 921 6.49 -8.14 21.43
C PHE A 921 6.84 -6.73 20.97
N PRO A 922 6.89 -5.74 21.87
CA PRO A 922 7.36 -4.44 21.50
C PRO A 922 8.82 -4.52 21.08
N LYS A 923 9.12 -3.57 20.22
CA LYS A 923 10.43 -3.21 19.78
C LYS A 923 11.41 -3.13 20.97
N GLY A 924 12.48 -3.93 20.93
CA GLY A 924 13.55 -3.96 21.94
C GLY A 924 13.21 -4.69 23.24
N TYR A 925 12.07 -5.39 23.28
CA TYR A 925 11.67 -6.17 24.44
C TYR A 925 12.72 -7.22 24.80
N LEU A 926 13.00 -7.34 26.09
CA LEU A 926 13.90 -8.34 26.63
C LEU A 926 13.07 -9.55 27.07
N PHE A 927 13.41 -10.71 26.53
CA PHE A 927 12.70 -11.95 26.84
C PHE A 927 13.68 -13.08 27.19
N GLU A 928 13.20 -14.00 28.02
CA GLU A 928 13.90 -15.23 28.38
C GLU A 928 13.55 -16.34 27.36
N LYS A 929 14.53 -17.19 27.04
CA LYS A 929 14.31 -18.34 26.13
C LYS A 929 13.15 -19.25 26.58
N PRO A 930 13.06 -19.68 27.86
CA PRO A 930 11.96 -20.54 28.31
C PRO A 930 10.58 -19.92 28.15
N TYR A 931 10.48 -18.59 28.29
CA TYR A 931 9.23 -17.86 28.15
C TYR A 931 8.72 -17.92 26.70
N ILE A 932 9.56 -17.56 25.73
CA ILE A 932 9.21 -17.62 24.29
C ILE A 932 8.85 -19.04 23.86
N VAL A 933 9.59 -20.05 24.32
CA VAL A 933 9.32 -21.46 24.00
C VAL A 933 7.94 -21.89 24.50
N LYS A 934 7.58 -21.54 25.75
CA LYS A 934 6.25 -21.86 26.31
C LYS A 934 5.11 -21.20 25.52
N LEU A 935 5.33 -20.00 25.00
CA LEU A 935 4.33 -19.32 24.15
C LEU A 935 4.17 -20.03 22.80
N TRP A 936 5.26 -20.44 22.16
CA TRP A 936 5.20 -21.25 20.93
C TRP A 936 4.51 -22.61 21.16
N MET A 937 4.73 -23.24 22.33
CA MET A 937 4.01 -24.45 22.74
C MET A 937 2.50 -24.20 22.86
N ALA A 938 2.11 -23.12 23.55
CA ALA A 938 0.72 -22.77 23.74
C ALA A 938 -0.02 -22.52 22.42
N GLN A 939 0.63 -21.89 21.45
CA GLN A 939 0.06 -21.69 20.11
C GLN A 939 0.02 -22.99 19.28
N GLY A 940 0.91 -23.94 19.56
CA GLY A 940 1.04 -25.20 18.83
C GLY A 940 1.99 -25.12 17.63
N TYR A 941 2.92 -24.16 17.62
CA TYR A 941 3.90 -24.01 16.52
C TYR A 941 5.05 -25.02 16.56
N ILE A 942 5.18 -25.74 17.68
CA ILE A 942 6.20 -26.78 17.85
C ILE A 942 5.64 -28.12 17.39
N VAL A 943 6.10 -28.58 16.21
CA VAL A 943 5.76 -29.88 15.66
C VAL A 943 6.58 -30.97 16.35
N HIS A 944 5.95 -31.82 17.15
CA HIS A 944 6.63 -32.94 17.83
C HIS A 944 5.99 -34.30 17.46
N ASN A 945 6.79 -35.22 16.93
CA ASN A 945 6.34 -36.55 16.46
C ASN A 945 6.29 -37.63 17.56
N GLY A 946 6.37 -37.21 18.83
CA GLY A 946 5.99 -38.02 19.99
C GLY A 946 6.88 -39.23 20.32
N ARG A 947 8.01 -39.45 19.62
CA ARG A 947 8.82 -40.65 19.83
C ARG A 947 10.15 -40.45 20.58
N ASN A 948 10.80 -39.27 20.58
CA ASN A 948 12.15 -39.14 21.19
C ASN A 948 12.51 -37.77 21.85
N SER A 949 11.69 -36.72 21.75
CA SER A 949 12.03 -35.38 22.32
C SER A 949 10.79 -34.66 22.84
N SER A 950 10.94 -33.90 23.92
CA SER A 950 9.85 -33.11 24.50
C SER A 950 9.60 -31.83 23.69
N PRO A 951 8.37 -31.28 23.65
CA PRO A 951 8.10 -30.01 22.97
C PRO A 951 8.95 -28.84 23.50
N GLU A 952 9.35 -28.87 24.77
CA GLU A 952 10.26 -27.90 25.37
C GLU A 952 11.66 -27.97 24.74
N GLU A 953 12.19 -29.19 24.54
CA GLU A 953 13.49 -29.41 23.89
C GLU A 953 13.46 -28.98 22.42
N VAL A 954 12.41 -29.37 21.68
CA VAL A 954 12.25 -28.98 20.26
C VAL A 954 12.06 -27.47 20.12
N GLY A 955 11.27 -26.83 21.00
CA GLY A 955 11.16 -25.38 21.01
C GLY A 955 12.48 -24.69 21.36
N GLY A 956 13.26 -25.28 22.27
CA GLY A 956 14.59 -24.83 22.62
C GLY A 956 15.54 -24.83 21.41
N THR A 957 15.52 -25.90 20.59
CA THR A 957 16.33 -25.95 19.36
C THR A 957 15.88 -24.94 18.33
N TYR A 958 14.57 -24.70 18.18
CA TYR A 958 14.05 -23.67 17.29
C TYR A 958 14.52 -22.27 17.69
N PHE A 959 14.53 -21.97 19.00
CA PHE A 959 15.04 -20.71 19.52
C PHE A 959 16.53 -20.54 19.23
N ASP A 960 17.32 -21.59 19.46
CA ASP A 960 18.77 -21.56 19.23
C ASP A 960 19.09 -21.38 17.74
N GLU A 961 18.29 -21.94 16.84
CA GLU A 961 18.48 -21.73 15.40
C GLU A 961 18.18 -20.28 14.98
N LEU A 962 17.11 -19.67 15.50
CA LEU A 962 16.81 -18.25 15.26
C LEU A 962 17.92 -17.33 15.81
N LEU A 963 18.49 -17.68 16.97
CA LEU A 963 19.64 -17.01 17.54
C LEU A 963 20.90 -17.17 16.67
N GLN A 964 21.18 -18.37 16.16
CA GLN A 964 22.30 -18.63 15.24
C GLN A 964 22.17 -17.84 13.93
N ARG A 965 20.95 -17.69 13.41
CA ARG A 965 20.61 -16.86 12.24
C ARG A 965 20.65 -15.36 12.51
N SER A 966 21.04 -14.93 13.71
CA SER A 966 21.07 -13.52 14.14
C SER A 966 19.69 -12.83 14.14
N MET A 967 18.60 -13.59 14.13
CA MET A 967 17.23 -13.05 14.30
C MET A 967 16.99 -12.61 15.74
N PHE A 968 17.63 -13.28 16.70
CA PHE A 968 17.74 -12.85 18.08
C PHE A 968 19.19 -12.51 18.43
N GLN A 969 19.36 -11.72 19.49
CA GLN A 969 20.65 -11.29 20.00
C GLN A 969 20.69 -11.47 21.52
N HIS A 970 21.87 -11.83 22.05
CA HIS A 970 22.10 -11.85 23.48
C HIS A 970 22.14 -10.43 24.03
N SER A 971 21.42 -10.19 25.14
CA SER A 971 21.52 -8.98 25.94
C SER A 971 22.52 -9.21 27.07
N GLN A 972 23.61 -8.46 27.10
CA GLN A 972 24.59 -8.50 28.19
C GLN A 972 24.08 -7.65 29.37
N SER A 973 23.08 -8.16 30.09
CA SER A 973 22.59 -7.58 31.35
C SER A 973 23.21 -8.31 32.55
N LEU A 974 23.51 -7.56 33.62
CA LEU A 974 24.39 -7.89 34.75
C LEU A 974 23.97 -9.03 35.71
N ASP A 975 22.99 -9.88 35.39
CA ASP A 975 22.52 -10.91 36.33
C ASP A 975 22.98 -12.33 35.97
N THR A 976 23.54 -13.00 37.00
CA THR A 976 24.26 -14.27 36.97
C THR A 976 23.39 -15.53 36.83
N THR A 977 22.22 -15.45 36.19
CA THR A 977 21.41 -16.64 35.91
C THR A 977 21.91 -17.35 34.66
N LYS A 978 22.00 -18.69 34.70
CA LYS A 978 22.59 -19.53 33.64
C LYS A 978 21.93 -19.41 32.27
N ASP A 979 20.72 -18.85 32.19
CA ASP A 979 20.03 -18.53 30.94
C ASP A 979 19.99 -16.99 30.77
N GLY A 980 20.69 -16.47 29.76
CA GLY A 980 20.78 -15.03 29.50
C GLY A 980 19.48 -14.43 28.95
N TRP A 981 19.37 -13.10 28.99
CA TRP A 981 18.28 -12.35 28.35
C TRP A 981 18.55 -12.18 26.85
N PHE A 982 17.49 -12.18 26.05
CA PHE A 982 17.56 -12.01 24.59
C PHE A 982 16.70 -10.84 24.12
N CYS A 983 17.02 -10.32 22.95
CA CYS A 983 16.21 -9.32 22.25
C CYS A 983 16.21 -9.54 20.74
N MET A 984 15.28 -8.91 20.04
CA MET A 984 15.26 -8.82 18.59
C MET A 984 15.75 -7.45 18.14
N HIS A 985 16.60 -7.40 17.11
CA HIS A 985 17.06 -6.15 16.52
C HIS A 985 15.92 -5.43 15.80
N GLU A 986 15.92 -4.10 15.78
CA GLU A 986 14.79 -3.31 15.27
C GLU A 986 14.41 -3.62 13.83
N LEU A 987 15.40 -3.67 12.93
CA LEU A 987 15.14 -3.95 11.53
C LEU A 987 14.59 -5.38 11.32
N ILE A 988 14.91 -6.29 12.25
CA ILE A 988 14.41 -7.67 12.24
C ILE A 988 12.99 -7.72 12.80
N HIS A 989 12.70 -6.89 13.82
CA HIS A 989 11.34 -6.68 14.31
C HIS A 989 10.44 -6.05 13.26
N ASP A 990 10.93 -5.03 12.56
CA ASP A 990 10.24 -4.42 11.43
C ASP A 990 9.97 -5.42 10.31
N LEU A 991 10.95 -6.29 10.02
CA LEU A 991 10.75 -7.40 9.11
C LEU A 991 9.62 -8.33 9.63
N ALA A 992 9.70 -8.79 10.88
CA ALA A 992 8.67 -9.65 11.48
C ALA A 992 7.28 -8.99 11.47
N LYS A 993 7.19 -7.69 11.75
CA LYS A 993 5.95 -6.90 11.74
C LYS A 993 5.38 -6.74 10.33
N SER A 994 6.26 -6.49 9.35
CA SER A 994 5.87 -6.42 7.94
C SER A 994 5.34 -7.76 7.41
N ILE A 995 5.81 -8.86 7.97
CA ILE A 995 5.40 -10.23 7.63
C ILE A 995 4.11 -10.63 8.36
N SER A 996 3.95 -10.25 9.63
CA SER A 996 2.76 -10.54 10.44
C SER A 996 1.54 -9.73 9.98
N GLY A 997 1.76 -8.56 9.39
CA GLY A 997 0.69 -7.63 9.02
C GLY A 997 -0.21 -7.32 10.22
N ARG A 998 -1.52 -7.56 10.04
CA ARG A 998 -2.56 -7.32 11.07
C ARG A 998 -2.73 -8.46 12.09
N GLU A 999 -2.09 -9.62 11.89
CA GLU A 999 -2.28 -10.76 12.80
C GLU A 999 -1.71 -10.51 14.20
N CYS A 1000 -0.66 -9.70 14.29
CA CYS A 1000 -0.01 -9.32 15.54
C CYS A 1000 -0.12 -7.80 15.74
N ILE A 1001 -0.72 -7.37 16.84
CA ILE A 1001 -0.81 -5.96 17.23
C ILE A 1001 -0.12 -5.72 18.58
N THR A 1002 0.42 -4.51 18.73
CA THR A 1002 1.05 -4.05 19.97
C THR A 1002 0.59 -2.62 20.21
N ALA A 1003 -0.07 -2.40 21.35
CA ALA A 1003 -0.59 -1.10 21.75
C ALA A 1003 0.16 -0.59 22.99
N HIS A 1004 0.28 0.73 23.08
CA HIS A 1004 0.91 1.42 24.23
C HIS A 1004 -0.12 2.02 25.21
N ASP A 1005 -1.40 1.93 24.86
CA ASP A 1005 -2.55 2.38 25.63
C ASP A 1005 -3.72 1.41 25.37
N SER A 1006 -4.44 0.99 26.41
CA SER A 1006 -5.60 0.09 26.26
C SER A 1006 -6.71 0.67 25.37
N ARG A 1007 -6.86 2.00 25.33
CA ARG A 1007 -7.81 2.70 24.43
C ARG A 1007 -7.37 2.71 22.97
N SER A 1008 -6.07 2.51 22.72
CA SER A 1008 -5.49 2.42 21.37
C SER A 1008 -5.43 1.00 20.83
N LEU A 1009 -5.91 0.00 21.59
CA LEU A 1009 -5.93 -1.39 21.17
C LEU A 1009 -7.09 -1.62 20.19
N ASP A 1010 -6.79 -1.46 18.90
CA ASP A 1010 -7.70 -1.70 17.78
C ASP A 1010 -7.63 -3.16 17.32
N VAL A 1011 -8.61 -3.97 17.75
CA VAL A 1011 -8.69 -5.41 17.44
C VAL A 1011 -9.74 -5.63 16.35
N ASP A 1012 -9.27 -5.90 15.14
CA ASP A 1012 -10.10 -6.26 13.98
C ASP A 1012 -10.37 -7.79 13.91
N GLU A 1013 -11.08 -8.23 12.88
CA GLU A 1013 -11.43 -9.66 12.67
C GLU A 1013 -10.22 -10.54 12.33
N ASP A 1014 -9.14 -9.95 11.80
CA ASP A 1014 -7.91 -10.63 11.36
C ASP A 1014 -6.86 -10.72 12.48
N THR A 1015 -7.06 -9.99 13.58
CA THR A 1015 -6.12 -9.93 14.70
C THR A 1015 -6.15 -11.23 15.54
N LEU A 1016 -5.02 -11.94 15.59
CA LEU A 1016 -4.87 -13.18 16.36
C LEU A 1016 -4.07 -12.99 17.65
N HIS A 1017 -3.12 -12.06 17.67
CA HIS A 1017 -2.20 -11.86 18.79
C HIS A 1017 -2.15 -10.39 19.17
N ALA A 1018 -2.60 -10.07 20.37
CA ALA A 1018 -2.60 -8.72 20.91
C ALA A 1018 -1.68 -8.62 22.11
N SER A 1019 -0.95 -7.51 22.18
CA SER A 1019 -0.10 -7.17 23.31
C SER A 1019 -0.34 -5.73 23.74
N LEU A 1020 -0.35 -5.51 25.05
CA LEU A 1020 -0.47 -4.20 25.66
C LEU A 1020 0.81 -3.91 26.44
N VAL A 1021 1.36 -2.72 26.19
CA VAL A 1021 2.61 -2.24 26.76
C VAL A 1021 2.30 -0.96 27.51
N PRO A 1022 2.04 -1.03 28.83
CA PRO A 1022 1.59 0.12 29.59
C PRO A 1022 2.61 1.26 29.60
N THR A 1023 2.12 2.49 29.49
CA THR A 1023 2.93 3.71 29.47
C THR A 1023 2.85 4.49 30.78
N ASP A 1024 3.89 5.29 31.06
CA ASP A 1024 3.97 6.11 32.26
C ASP A 1024 2.73 7.03 32.39
N GLY A 1025 1.87 6.75 33.38
CA GLY A 1025 0.65 7.52 33.65
C GLY A 1025 -0.66 6.72 33.55
N GLN A 1026 -0.66 5.50 32.99
CA GLN A 1026 -1.80 4.60 33.05
C GLN A 1026 -1.79 3.76 34.33
N ASN A 1027 -2.65 4.09 35.27
CA ASN A 1027 -2.83 3.30 36.50
C ASN A 1027 -3.89 2.20 36.37
N ILE A 1028 -4.81 2.31 35.40
CA ILE A 1028 -5.94 1.39 35.20
C ILE A 1028 -6.02 0.97 33.73
N ILE A 1029 -6.11 -0.34 33.47
CA ILE A 1029 -6.35 -0.89 32.14
C ILE A 1029 -7.86 -1.19 32.00
N GLU A 1030 -8.52 -0.50 31.06
CA GLU A 1030 -9.93 -0.72 30.71
C GLU A 1030 -10.04 -1.44 29.36
N PHE A 1031 -10.96 -2.42 29.26
CA PHE A 1031 -11.10 -3.34 28.12
C PHE A 1031 -12.29 -3.04 27.20
N GLN A 1032 -12.73 -1.78 27.12
CA GLN A 1032 -13.94 -1.39 26.38
C GLN A 1032 -13.90 -1.74 24.88
N THR A 1033 -12.71 -1.91 24.29
CA THR A 1033 -12.49 -2.28 22.88
C THR A 1033 -12.71 -3.76 22.57
N LEU A 1034 -12.92 -4.63 23.58
CA LEU A 1034 -13.08 -6.08 23.45
C LEU A 1034 -14.51 -6.57 23.82
N ASN A 1035 -15.50 -5.70 23.64
CA ASN A 1035 -16.90 -5.97 24.01
C ASN A 1035 -17.64 -6.89 23.03
N GLU A 1036 -17.03 -7.26 21.91
CA GLU A 1036 -17.59 -8.17 20.91
C GLU A 1036 -16.75 -9.46 20.80
N PRO A 1037 -17.31 -10.59 20.36
CA PRO A 1037 -16.56 -11.82 20.15
C PRO A 1037 -15.42 -11.63 19.16
N LYS A 1038 -14.18 -11.98 19.55
CA LYS A 1038 -12.98 -11.88 18.69
C LYS A 1038 -12.32 -13.24 18.49
N ARG A 1039 -11.63 -13.41 17.35
CA ARG A 1039 -10.83 -14.60 17.02
C ARG A 1039 -9.44 -14.61 17.69
N LEU A 1040 -9.28 -13.83 18.77
CA LEU A 1040 -8.01 -13.61 19.44
C LEU A 1040 -7.49 -14.91 20.10
N ARG A 1041 -6.24 -15.27 19.83
CA ARG A 1041 -5.54 -16.45 20.36
C ARG A 1041 -4.51 -16.11 21.43
N THR A 1042 -4.00 -14.87 21.45
CA THR A 1042 -3.05 -14.38 22.45
C THR A 1042 -3.44 -13.00 22.96
N PHE A 1043 -3.41 -12.84 24.27
CA PHE A 1043 -3.47 -11.53 24.92
C PHE A 1043 -2.34 -11.42 25.97
N LEU A 1044 -1.43 -10.46 25.79
CA LEU A 1044 -0.26 -10.25 26.66
C LEU A 1044 -0.27 -8.84 27.27
N ILE A 1045 -0.02 -8.74 28.58
CA ILE A 1045 0.38 -7.48 29.24
C ILE A 1045 1.88 -7.56 29.51
N LEU A 1046 2.65 -6.64 28.92
CA LEU A 1046 4.12 -6.70 28.91
C LEU A 1046 4.74 -5.56 29.71
N LYS A 1047 5.66 -5.89 30.63
CA LYS A 1047 6.36 -4.92 31.50
C LYS A 1047 7.61 -4.33 30.82
N LEU A 1048 7.70 -3.01 30.72
CA LEU A 1048 8.91 -2.30 30.31
C LEU A 1048 9.70 -1.79 31.53
N LYS A 1049 10.47 -2.69 32.17
CA LYS A 1049 11.61 -2.43 33.09
C LYS A 1049 11.53 -1.32 34.18
N GLN A 1050 10.38 -0.74 34.53
CA GLN A 1050 10.22 0.08 35.75
C GLN A 1050 8.92 -0.27 36.49
N MET A 1051 8.97 -0.22 37.82
CA MET A 1051 7.95 -0.69 38.77
C MET A 1051 6.73 0.25 38.77
N GLN A 1052 5.88 0.15 37.76
CA GLN A 1052 4.53 0.70 37.86
C GLN A 1052 3.54 -0.37 38.25
N VAL A 1053 2.68 0.03 39.17
CA VAL A 1053 1.67 -0.78 39.81
C VAL A 1053 0.41 -0.65 38.96
N LEU A 1054 0.15 -1.62 38.08
CA LEU A 1054 -0.96 -1.57 37.12
C LEU A 1054 -2.21 -2.22 37.70
N GLN A 1055 -3.25 -1.43 37.94
CA GLN A 1055 -4.56 -1.97 38.30
C GLN A 1055 -5.24 -2.52 37.05
N VAL A 1056 -5.65 -3.79 37.11
CA VAL A 1056 -6.36 -4.47 36.03
C VAL A 1056 -7.65 -5.02 36.59
N GLU A 1057 -8.77 -4.62 36.00
CA GLU A 1057 -10.07 -5.23 36.27
C GLU A 1057 -10.42 -6.15 35.10
N MET A 1058 -10.66 -7.42 35.40
CA MET A 1058 -11.10 -8.43 34.43
C MET A 1058 -12.61 -8.59 34.54
N PRO A 1059 -13.43 -7.99 33.67
CA PRO A 1059 -14.86 -8.19 33.71
C PRO A 1059 -15.24 -9.54 33.08
N GLU A 1060 -16.31 -10.15 33.59
CA GLU A 1060 -16.81 -11.47 33.15
C GLU A 1060 -17.08 -11.53 31.63
N PHE A 1061 -17.66 -10.46 31.07
CA PHE A 1061 -18.00 -10.39 29.64
C PHE A 1061 -16.77 -10.51 28.73
N LEU A 1062 -15.58 -10.11 29.20
CA LEU A 1062 -14.36 -10.12 28.39
C LEU A 1062 -13.94 -11.55 28.04
N LEU A 1063 -13.89 -12.43 29.06
CA LEU A 1063 -13.54 -13.84 28.86
C LEU A 1063 -14.68 -14.63 28.20
N GLN A 1064 -15.92 -14.12 28.29
CA GLN A 1064 -17.05 -14.65 27.52
C GLN A 1064 -16.91 -14.41 26.02
N ASN A 1065 -16.32 -13.29 25.61
CA ASN A 1065 -16.15 -12.92 24.20
C ASN A 1065 -14.89 -13.50 23.55
N LEU A 1066 -13.86 -13.85 24.31
CA LEU A 1066 -12.56 -14.26 23.78
C LEU A 1066 -12.35 -15.79 23.81
N LYS A 1067 -13.33 -16.55 23.28
CA LYS A 1067 -13.35 -18.02 23.39
C LYS A 1067 -12.19 -18.74 22.69
N CYS A 1068 -11.54 -18.12 21.70
CA CYS A 1068 -10.43 -18.70 20.93
C CYS A 1068 -9.06 -18.57 21.63
N LEU A 1069 -9.00 -17.97 22.83
CA LEU A 1069 -7.73 -17.70 23.51
C LEU A 1069 -6.98 -18.98 23.89
N ARG A 1070 -5.69 -19.00 23.51
CA ARG A 1070 -4.71 -20.05 23.88
C ARG A 1070 -3.71 -19.55 24.90
N THR A 1071 -3.44 -18.24 24.92
CA THR A 1071 -2.50 -17.60 25.83
C THR A 1071 -3.11 -16.34 26.42
N ILE A 1072 -3.10 -16.28 27.75
CA ILE A 1072 -3.35 -15.05 28.51
C ILE A 1072 -2.15 -14.85 29.43
N ASP A 1073 -1.51 -13.69 29.36
CA ASP A 1073 -0.47 -13.29 30.29
C ASP A 1073 -0.80 -11.94 30.92
N LEU A 1074 -1.16 -11.98 32.21
CA LEU A 1074 -1.49 -10.82 33.04
C LEU A 1074 -0.41 -10.59 34.11
N SER A 1075 0.79 -11.13 33.90
CA SER A 1075 1.90 -11.00 34.83
C SER A 1075 2.25 -9.54 35.10
N TYR A 1076 2.76 -9.27 36.30
CA TYR A 1076 3.18 -7.95 36.77
C TYR A 1076 2.05 -6.92 36.90
N THR A 1077 0.83 -7.37 37.24
CA THR A 1077 -0.36 -6.53 37.47
C THR A 1077 -0.85 -6.66 38.91
N MET A 1078 -1.64 -5.70 39.39
CA MET A 1078 -2.32 -5.77 40.71
C MET A 1078 -3.58 -6.64 40.70
N LEU A 1079 -3.72 -7.59 39.78
CA LEU A 1079 -4.91 -8.43 39.71
C LEU A 1079 -5.12 -9.20 41.03
N GLU A 1080 -6.23 -8.96 41.72
CA GLU A 1080 -6.55 -9.63 42.99
C GLU A 1080 -7.46 -10.85 42.83
N VAL A 1081 -8.37 -10.81 41.85
CA VAL A 1081 -9.40 -11.82 41.59
C VAL A 1081 -9.46 -12.12 40.11
N LEU A 1082 -9.49 -13.41 39.77
CA LEU A 1082 -9.75 -13.88 38.41
C LEU A 1082 -11.22 -14.29 38.29
N PRO A 1083 -11.95 -13.90 37.23
CA PRO A 1083 -13.37 -14.21 37.09
C PRO A 1083 -13.65 -15.69 36.81
N ASP A 1084 -14.83 -16.18 37.22
CA ASP A 1084 -15.22 -17.59 37.05
C ASP A 1084 -15.32 -17.99 35.57
N SER A 1085 -15.66 -17.06 34.67
CA SER A 1085 -15.65 -17.26 33.22
C SER A 1085 -14.33 -17.75 32.64
N ILE A 1086 -13.20 -17.68 33.36
CA ILE A 1086 -11.93 -18.26 32.91
C ILE A 1086 -12.06 -19.75 32.59
N GLY A 1087 -12.89 -20.49 33.34
CA GLY A 1087 -13.13 -21.91 33.13
C GLY A 1087 -13.82 -22.25 31.81
N GLU A 1088 -14.40 -21.25 31.14
CA GLU A 1088 -15.07 -21.42 29.84
C GLU A 1088 -14.10 -21.35 28.65
N LEU A 1089 -12.83 -20.95 28.86
CA LEU A 1089 -11.82 -20.83 27.80
C LEU A 1089 -11.20 -22.18 27.44
N LYS A 1090 -11.98 -23.04 26.76
CA LYS A 1090 -11.59 -24.41 26.41
C LYS A 1090 -10.25 -24.55 25.69
N HIS A 1091 -9.82 -23.52 24.96
CA HIS A 1091 -8.57 -23.51 24.17
C HIS A 1091 -7.34 -23.05 24.98
N LEU A 1092 -7.51 -22.57 26.21
CA LEU A 1092 -6.43 -21.95 26.97
C LEU A 1092 -5.34 -22.97 27.32
N ARG A 1093 -4.09 -22.66 26.96
CA ARG A 1093 -2.90 -23.49 27.22
C ARG A 1093 -1.85 -22.79 28.10
N TYR A 1094 -1.84 -21.46 28.12
CA TYR A 1094 -0.93 -20.67 28.94
C TYR A 1094 -1.71 -19.62 29.72
N LEU A 1095 -1.58 -19.66 31.05
CA LEU A 1095 -2.06 -18.64 31.97
C LEU A 1095 -0.90 -18.10 32.80
N GLY A 1096 -0.48 -16.87 32.49
CA GLY A 1096 0.56 -16.13 33.19
C GLY A 1096 -0.04 -15.18 34.20
N LEU A 1097 0.32 -15.36 35.47
CA LEU A 1097 -0.11 -14.53 36.60
C LEU A 1097 1.09 -14.15 37.48
N ARG A 1098 2.31 -14.24 36.96
CA ARG A 1098 3.54 -13.99 37.71
C ARG A 1098 3.52 -12.60 38.33
N GLU A 1099 3.94 -12.48 39.59
CA GLU A 1099 4.03 -11.19 40.30
C GLU A 1099 2.69 -10.42 40.32
N THR A 1100 1.59 -11.13 40.56
CA THR A 1100 0.24 -10.56 40.79
C THR A 1100 -0.19 -10.65 42.27
N ASN A 1101 -1.22 -9.88 42.64
CA ASN A 1101 -1.81 -9.86 43.98
C ASN A 1101 -2.93 -10.90 44.17
N ILE A 1102 -2.99 -11.92 43.32
CA ILE A 1102 -4.08 -12.88 43.33
C ILE A 1102 -4.10 -13.67 44.63
N ARG A 1103 -5.28 -13.74 45.28
CA ARG A 1103 -5.42 -14.41 46.59
C ARG A 1103 -5.96 -15.83 46.46
N VAL A 1104 -6.94 -16.02 45.57
CA VAL A 1104 -7.62 -17.28 45.33
C VAL A 1104 -7.85 -17.41 43.82
N LEU A 1105 -7.65 -18.63 43.29
CA LEU A 1105 -8.02 -18.97 41.93
C LEU A 1105 -9.45 -19.58 41.92
N PRO A 1106 -10.30 -19.23 40.94
CA PRO A 1106 -11.64 -19.79 40.86
C PRO A 1106 -11.61 -21.30 40.59
N GLU A 1107 -12.52 -22.07 41.20
CA GLU A 1107 -12.62 -23.52 40.95
C GLU A 1107 -12.97 -23.86 39.49
N SER A 1108 -13.61 -22.92 38.78
CA SER A 1108 -13.90 -23.08 37.35
C SER A 1108 -12.62 -23.25 36.51
N LEU A 1109 -11.48 -22.71 36.95
CA LEU A 1109 -10.16 -22.89 36.30
C LEU A 1109 -9.81 -24.36 36.13
N CYS A 1110 -10.26 -25.23 37.03
CA CYS A 1110 -10.04 -26.69 36.99
C CYS A 1110 -10.75 -27.38 35.80
N SER A 1111 -11.60 -26.66 35.07
CA SER A 1111 -12.21 -27.12 33.82
C SER A 1111 -11.30 -26.92 32.61
N LEU A 1112 -10.16 -26.23 32.74
CA LEU A 1112 -9.23 -25.96 31.64
C LEU A 1112 -8.36 -27.18 31.30
N TYR A 1113 -8.96 -28.25 30.81
CA TYR A 1113 -8.29 -29.53 30.55
C TYR A 1113 -7.10 -29.44 29.56
N ASN A 1114 -7.07 -28.42 28.70
CA ASN A 1114 -5.99 -28.14 27.75
C ASN A 1114 -4.83 -27.31 28.34
N LEU A 1115 -4.94 -26.80 29.58
CA LEU A 1115 -3.94 -25.92 30.16
C LEU A 1115 -2.59 -26.65 30.30
N GLN A 1116 -1.52 -26.06 29.77
CA GLN A 1116 -0.16 -26.61 29.77
C GLN A 1116 0.76 -25.86 30.73
N VAL A 1117 0.56 -24.55 30.89
CA VAL A 1117 1.36 -23.68 31.75
C VAL A 1117 0.44 -22.86 32.65
N LEU A 1118 0.68 -22.97 33.96
CA LEU A 1118 0.15 -22.07 34.98
C LEU A 1118 1.33 -21.45 35.73
N ASP A 1119 1.54 -20.15 35.52
CA ASP A 1119 2.64 -19.42 36.15
C ASP A 1119 2.11 -18.48 37.25
N LEU A 1120 2.31 -18.88 38.51
CA LEU A 1120 2.01 -18.13 39.73
C LEU A 1120 3.31 -17.71 40.44
N SER A 1121 4.44 -17.66 39.71
CA SER A 1121 5.72 -17.30 40.29
C SER A 1121 5.64 -15.91 40.93
N HIS A 1122 6.19 -15.76 42.13
CA HIS A 1122 6.16 -14.49 42.87
C HIS A 1122 4.76 -13.93 43.20
N CYS A 1123 3.69 -14.73 43.14
CA CYS A 1123 2.38 -14.37 43.71
C CYS A 1123 2.41 -14.50 45.23
N MET A 1124 2.85 -13.46 45.94
CA MET A 1124 3.07 -13.54 47.40
C MET A 1124 1.77 -13.58 48.21
N SER A 1125 0.63 -13.22 47.62
CA SER A 1125 -0.67 -13.14 48.31
C SER A 1125 -1.56 -14.38 48.15
N ILE A 1126 -1.12 -15.39 47.39
CA ILE A 1126 -1.93 -16.59 47.13
C ILE A 1126 -2.05 -17.45 48.40
N LEU A 1127 -3.27 -17.80 48.78
CA LEU A 1127 -3.57 -18.54 50.02
C LEU A 1127 -3.75 -20.03 49.77
N GLU A 1128 -4.47 -20.38 48.70
CA GLU A 1128 -4.80 -21.76 48.36
C GLU A 1128 -4.88 -21.98 46.86
N LEU A 1129 -4.63 -23.23 46.44
CA LEU A 1129 -4.91 -23.69 45.09
C LEU A 1129 -6.30 -24.36 45.08
N PRO A 1130 -7.01 -24.32 43.94
CA PRO A 1130 -8.34 -24.92 43.85
C PRO A 1130 -8.25 -26.45 44.00
N GLN A 1131 -9.22 -27.04 44.67
CA GLN A 1131 -9.26 -28.47 44.98
C GLN A 1131 -9.28 -29.32 43.70
N GLY A 1132 -9.88 -28.79 42.63
CA GLY A 1132 -9.93 -29.45 41.33
C GLY A 1132 -8.63 -29.40 40.52
N ILE A 1133 -7.52 -28.84 41.01
CA ILE A 1133 -6.32 -28.60 40.16
C ILE A 1133 -5.78 -29.89 39.51
N GLY A 1134 -6.00 -31.04 40.14
CA GLY A 1134 -5.63 -32.36 39.60
C GLY A 1134 -6.40 -32.76 38.32
N ASN A 1135 -7.43 -32.01 37.94
CA ASN A 1135 -8.19 -32.17 36.71
C ASN A 1135 -7.46 -31.62 35.48
N LEU A 1136 -6.45 -30.77 35.65
CA LEU A 1136 -5.67 -30.16 34.56
C LEU A 1136 -4.69 -31.15 33.93
N VAL A 1137 -5.20 -32.25 33.38
CA VAL A 1137 -4.41 -33.41 32.92
C VAL A 1137 -3.36 -33.10 31.84
N SER A 1138 -3.49 -31.98 31.14
CA SER A 1138 -2.50 -31.50 30.15
C SER A 1138 -1.40 -30.62 30.74
N LEU A 1139 -1.46 -30.29 32.04
CA LEU A 1139 -0.54 -29.35 32.69
C LEU A 1139 0.88 -29.92 32.70
N ARG A 1140 1.82 -29.11 32.21
CA ARG A 1140 3.25 -29.45 32.08
C ARG A 1140 4.11 -28.61 33.00
N HIS A 1141 3.74 -27.35 33.20
CA HIS A 1141 4.50 -26.42 34.03
C HIS A 1141 3.56 -25.75 35.04
N LEU A 1142 3.79 -26.05 36.32
CA LEU A 1142 3.14 -25.36 37.43
C LEU A 1142 4.23 -24.60 38.20
N SER A 1143 4.19 -23.27 38.13
CA SER A 1143 5.13 -22.43 38.88
C SER A 1143 4.38 -21.81 40.05
N LEU A 1144 4.80 -22.13 41.26
CA LEU A 1144 4.30 -21.59 42.53
C LEU A 1144 5.32 -20.59 43.11
N PRO A 1145 4.87 -19.62 43.93
CA PRO A 1145 5.78 -18.72 44.64
C PRO A 1145 6.66 -19.55 45.58
N VAL A 1146 7.94 -19.19 45.70
CA VAL A 1146 8.90 -19.81 46.64
C VAL A 1146 9.05 -18.86 47.82
N MET A 1147 8.55 -19.24 49.00
CA MET A 1147 8.64 -18.45 50.24
C MET A 1147 9.04 -19.36 51.41
N GLU A 1148 9.89 -18.86 52.33
CA GLU A 1148 10.37 -19.64 53.49
C GLU A 1148 9.25 -19.99 54.49
N ASP A 1149 8.24 -19.12 54.63
CA ASP A 1149 7.11 -19.28 55.59
C ASP A 1149 5.74 -19.43 54.90
N SER A 1150 5.67 -20.06 53.72
CA SER A 1150 4.40 -20.20 53.00
C SER A 1150 3.45 -21.20 53.67
N HIS A 1151 2.20 -20.80 53.88
CA HIS A 1151 1.09 -21.67 54.32
C HIS A 1151 0.18 -22.13 53.17
N ILE A 1152 0.66 -22.14 51.92
CA ILE A 1152 -0.17 -22.58 50.78
C ILE A 1152 -0.58 -24.05 50.99
N CYS A 1153 -1.89 -24.28 51.12
CA CYS A 1153 -2.45 -25.62 51.21
C CYS A 1153 -2.37 -26.30 49.84
N MET A 1154 -1.59 -27.38 49.75
CA MET A 1154 -1.53 -28.20 48.54
C MET A 1154 -2.78 -29.11 48.45
N PRO A 1155 -3.58 -29.02 47.37
CA PRO A 1155 -4.79 -29.83 47.22
C PRO A 1155 -4.46 -31.29 46.94
N THR A 1156 -5.37 -32.19 47.33
CA THR A 1156 -5.24 -33.62 47.03
C THR A 1156 -5.39 -33.87 45.53
N GLY A 1157 -4.62 -34.81 44.97
CA GLY A 1157 -4.78 -35.21 43.57
C GLY A 1157 -3.81 -34.57 42.57
N LEU A 1158 -2.80 -33.83 43.02
CA LEU A 1158 -1.67 -33.39 42.16
C LEU A 1158 -0.98 -34.56 41.45
N GLY A 1159 -0.97 -35.76 42.05
CA GLY A 1159 -0.47 -36.99 41.41
C GLY A 1159 -1.24 -37.40 40.14
N ASN A 1160 -2.42 -36.84 39.88
CA ASN A 1160 -3.17 -37.07 38.65
C ASN A 1160 -2.59 -36.31 37.44
N LEU A 1161 -1.71 -35.34 37.66
CA LEU A 1161 -1.07 -34.52 36.63
C LEU A 1161 0.11 -35.26 35.97
N THR A 1162 -0.18 -36.34 35.26
CA THR A 1162 0.85 -37.25 34.71
C THR A 1162 1.72 -36.61 33.60
N ASN A 1163 1.30 -35.48 33.04
CA ASN A 1163 2.06 -34.73 32.05
C ASN A 1163 2.98 -33.65 32.65
N LEU A 1164 2.95 -33.45 33.97
CA LEU A 1164 3.73 -32.40 34.65
C LEU A 1164 5.23 -32.66 34.51
N ARG A 1165 5.96 -31.65 34.01
CA ARG A 1165 7.41 -31.67 33.76
C ARG A 1165 8.18 -30.80 34.73
N SER A 1166 7.59 -29.68 35.16
CA SER A 1166 8.20 -28.83 36.18
C SER A 1166 7.19 -28.39 37.23
N LEU A 1167 7.60 -28.48 38.48
CA LEU A 1167 6.93 -27.91 39.64
C LEU A 1167 7.98 -27.11 40.43
N SER A 1168 7.81 -25.80 40.55
CA SER A 1168 8.86 -24.94 41.16
C SER A 1168 8.92 -25.05 42.69
N ALA A 1169 7.80 -25.35 43.35
CA ALA A 1169 7.71 -25.55 44.79
C ALA A 1169 6.64 -26.59 45.14
N PHE A 1170 6.80 -27.30 46.25
CA PHE A 1170 5.79 -28.20 46.81
C PHE A 1170 5.75 -28.03 48.33
N TYR A 1171 4.63 -27.55 48.86
CA TYR A 1171 4.47 -27.25 50.29
C TYR A 1171 3.83 -28.45 51.01
N ILE A 1172 4.50 -28.96 52.04
CA ILE A 1172 3.99 -30.06 52.88
C ILE A 1172 3.31 -29.42 54.09
N GLY A 1173 1.99 -29.54 54.21
CA GLY A 1173 1.24 -29.05 55.37
C GLY A 1173 1.53 -29.87 56.64
N GLU A 1174 1.41 -29.24 57.81
CA GLU A 1174 1.68 -29.87 59.13
C GLU A 1174 0.58 -30.84 59.62
N THR A 1175 -0.39 -31.24 58.80
CA THR A 1175 -1.48 -32.13 59.23
C THR A 1175 -1.21 -33.59 58.89
N ASN A 1176 -1.17 -34.43 59.94
CA ASN A 1176 -0.98 -35.89 59.94
C ASN A 1176 -2.02 -36.68 59.10
N GLY A 1177 -2.00 -36.58 57.77
CA GLY A 1177 -2.89 -37.32 56.87
C GLY A 1177 -2.14 -37.90 55.68
N THR A 1178 -1.97 -39.22 55.69
CA THR A 1178 -1.44 -40.13 54.64
C THR A 1178 -1.20 -39.54 53.24
N VAL A 1179 0.07 -39.56 52.83
CA VAL A 1179 0.53 -39.42 51.44
C VAL A 1179 -0.11 -40.52 50.58
N GLY A 1180 -0.85 -40.12 49.54
CA GLY A 1180 -1.48 -40.99 48.55
C GLY A 1180 -1.03 -40.64 47.15
#